data_AF-A0A6J2X8H6-F1
#
_entry.id   AF-A0A6J2X8H6-F1
#
_cell.length_a   1.000
_cell.length_b   1.000
_cell.length_c   1.000
_cell.angle_alpha   90.00
_cell.angle_beta   90.00
_cell.angle_gamma   90.00
#
_symmetry.space_group_name_H-M   'P 1'
#
loop_
_entity.id
_entity.type
_entity.pdbx_description
1 polymer ?
#
loop_
_entity_poly.entity_id
_entity_poly.type
_entity_poly.pdbx_seq_one_letter_code
_entity_poly.pdbx_strand_id
1 'polypeptide(L)'
;MSSQFDELRRELDYLGYPQKLHPECIPLVKKLLGDLDITTTNLQKYMKISQYALEEKDLLESAAEPYKCDNAKLIKECNDLHLAFIHFKEQHERIQRDLRHQLSTLQNRLDNCNLEKQNLVKQIQQLNRDKMRKGSKSQEMNKENTYKSISEKKVSDELNDLKEKYQKVVQDNAFLQNQLNIRDGEIQRLHSVSQGSRSLKDLNSECCYKNFDNKLQLLQNEISELKSEKNDLQIQAEEALAKQHEAMRRALHLLERNKQLEKEIKETDAIALAVESQWNNSMKCTSQRVVKLQEEVSESITKIKNMEKENTSLKQTKLKLTTELEALRLEKAHIQKQLDFEVEDKKKLTDKINNMTVIENDLNLEIDRLTRLSCEQKRKIVELEAQLGLQREGKNAYSIDTTTQADEMSNKISQTTKPKGTKNTKQKAEASKGAKKPVRNKSPIKNESLATEHTQKCCCGSGNCIKGFKELLEKEREFREATANQSLENLKAEKEYFMKEYHKALEQLRNVPVNDTSSSIISDLKQQLKDKEAVIMRLETEMQLMNRERSHALLENVGNNGPCNNPNCKRRQREMEILRDDVRHSEIESNTLKAKLQSVNETTVFNEERMKKAFQEMEAHIRKLEDERRELVKGELTQRSSISHLEDEYKSVKEQLRQAQMELSTLRASYNQLKLLNEQADRALADAQSKMLHAETELANYHSIMKDSHRETAVHDREVTRLTSDLQIMKNQLSKLDREKDDILNKLDEKTEQNAALEDQLLSKNKALANLETELKELRRKLSKFVDESSSKEQIARSKQQEMQLLDQDLQKERRLKEAALLENKRLQNELSSVTADCRDARNELEICKRQIEDLKRQLQQYVAEVKRTEDLISQKEYERSELLDQFKSLSQEHDILENNNHTLETEATQSRIQLSVALDHTSELERRIQNQESVIKSYEKQITDLTSQVASLEIQLKQESMAQERYNSELRQMRDLCVKLDKDKDCLRQELTGKEDIRSQVGKASEMLRSEKESLEKALEKERASLEGVEQLLSEARKEIMDQRLLNQDLQAEVENLKERINELQDRLTITSEQLDIYQDKALEYSQQNKQLRRDIANERFAKSRSDDRGYYPSL
;
A
#
# COMPACT_ATOMS: atom_id res chain seq x y z
N MET A 1 -39.55 17.61 -54.37
CA MET A 1 -39.27 18.63 -55.40
C MET A 1 -40.42 19.61 -55.54
N SER A 2 -41.38 19.51 -56.47
CA SER A 2 -42.37 20.60 -56.72
C SER A 2 -43.02 21.14 -55.45
N SER A 3 -43.74 20.33 -54.66
CA SER A 3 -44.48 20.87 -53.51
C SER A 3 -43.58 21.56 -52.46
N GLN A 4 -42.30 21.20 -52.36
CA GLN A 4 -41.33 21.88 -51.49
C GLN A 4 -40.82 23.20 -52.08
N PHE A 5 -40.77 23.34 -53.41
CA PHE A 5 -40.59 24.63 -54.08
C PHE A 5 -41.83 25.50 -53.88
N ASP A 6 -43.02 24.95 -54.11
CA ASP A 6 -44.31 25.66 -54.03
C ASP A 6 -44.65 26.10 -52.59
N GLU A 7 -44.11 25.41 -51.58
CA GLU A 7 -44.18 25.74 -50.16
C GLU A 7 -43.15 26.80 -49.76
N LEU A 8 -41.86 26.57 -50.07
CA LEU A 8 -40.79 27.57 -49.85
C LEU A 8 -41.08 28.89 -50.58
N ARG A 9 -41.73 28.83 -51.74
CA ARG A 9 -42.14 30.00 -52.51
C ARG A 9 -43.19 30.82 -51.78
N ARG A 10 -44.20 30.16 -51.18
CA ARG A 10 -45.23 30.84 -50.36
C ARG A 10 -44.63 31.44 -49.09
N GLU A 11 -43.66 30.78 -48.45
CA GLU A 11 -42.90 31.33 -47.32
C GLU A 11 -42.15 32.63 -47.74
N LEU A 12 -41.46 32.62 -48.89
CA LEU A 12 -40.75 33.79 -49.44
C LEU A 12 -41.70 34.93 -49.86
N ASP A 13 -42.81 34.62 -50.54
CA ASP A 13 -43.80 35.63 -50.96
C ASP A 13 -44.49 36.27 -49.74
N TYR A 14 -44.80 35.48 -48.69
CA TYR A 14 -45.33 36.00 -47.42
C TYR A 14 -44.35 36.94 -46.70
N LEU A 15 -43.04 36.64 -46.77
CA LEU A 15 -41.97 37.48 -46.25
C LEU A 15 -41.57 38.63 -47.20
N GLY A 16 -42.27 38.82 -48.33
CA GLY A 16 -42.06 39.95 -49.23
C GLY A 16 -40.89 39.83 -50.22
N TYR A 17 -40.47 38.60 -50.57
CA TYR A 17 -39.37 38.32 -51.51
C TYR A 17 -39.87 37.78 -52.87
N PRO A 18 -40.40 38.64 -53.77
CA PRO A 18 -41.03 38.22 -55.02
C PRO A 18 -40.06 37.71 -56.10
N GLN A 19 -38.74 37.76 -55.91
CA GLN A 19 -37.75 37.46 -56.94
C GLN A 19 -37.77 35.97 -57.34
N LYS A 20 -37.61 35.65 -58.64
CA LYS A 20 -37.71 34.27 -59.16
C LYS A 20 -36.60 33.37 -58.57
N LEU A 21 -37.00 32.24 -57.98
CA LEU A 21 -36.10 31.24 -57.39
C LEU A 21 -35.77 30.11 -58.38
N HIS A 22 -34.48 29.71 -58.49
CA HIS A 22 -34.07 28.55 -59.29
C HIS A 22 -34.18 27.25 -58.47
N PRO A 23 -34.57 26.08 -59.06
CA PRO A 23 -34.78 24.85 -58.30
C PRO A 23 -33.56 24.34 -57.52
N GLU A 24 -32.35 24.62 -57.99
CA GLU A 24 -31.10 24.24 -57.31
C GLU A 24 -30.85 25.04 -56.02
N CYS A 25 -31.44 26.23 -55.89
CA CYS A 25 -31.26 27.11 -54.74
C CYS A 25 -32.16 26.75 -53.54
N ILE A 26 -33.18 25.89 -53.75
CA ILE A 26 -34.16 25.49 -52.72
C ILE A 26 -33.51 25.07 -51.38
N PRO A 27 -32.49 24.18 -51.35
CA PRO A 27 -31.99 23.65 -50.08
C PRO A 27 -31.24 24.70 -49.24
N LEU A 28 -30.59 25.65 -49.91
CA LEU A 28 -29.88 26.75 -49.25
C LEU A 28 -30.87 27.79 -48.73
N VAL A 29 -31.84 28.20 -49.55
CA VAL A 29 -32.83 29.21 -49.16
C VAL A 29 -33.77 28.69 -48.06
N LYS A 30 -34.14 27.40 -48.07
CA LYS A 30 -34.91 26.80 -46.96
C LYS A 30 -34.12 26.72 -45.65
N LYS A 31 -32.79 26.53 -45.69
CA LYS A 31 -31.94 26.64 -44.50
C LYS A 31 -31.86 28.07 -43.99
N LEU A 32 -31.57 29.04 -44.86
CA LEU A 32 -31.50 30.45 -44.49
C LEU A 32 -32.81 31.00 -43.91
N LEU A 33 -33.96 30.51 -44.40
CA LEU A 33 -35.26 30.82 -43.80
C LEU A 33 -35.47 30.14 -42.43
N GLY A 34 -35.03 28.89 -42.26
CA GLY A 34 -35.02 28.25 -40.94
C GLY A 34 -34.13 28.96 -39.92
N ASP A 35 -32.93 29.39 -40.34
CA ASP A 35 -32.02 30.18 -39.51
C ASP A 35 -32.61 31.57 -39.17
N LEU A 36 -33.33 32.19 -40.11
CA LEU A 36 -34.06 33.45 -39.90
C LEU A 36 -35.25 33.29 -38.94
N ASP A 37 -36.01 32.20 -39.04
CA ASP A 37 -37.14 31.92 -38.15
C ASP A 37 -36.66 31.59 -36.72
N ILE A 38 -35.60 30.79 -36.59
CA ILE A 38 -34.95 30.48 -35.31
C ILE A 38 -34.39 31.76 -34.67
N THR A 39 -33.71 32.62 -35.43
CA THR A 39 -33.18 33.89 -34.89
C THR A 39 -34.29 34.89 -34.56
N THR A 40 -35.35 34.97 -35.35
CA THR A 40 -36.53 35.82 -35.07
C THR A 40 -37.27 35.34 -33.82
N THR A 41 -37.50 34.03 -33.69
CA THR A 41 -38.15 33.41 -32.51
C THR A 41 -37.31 33.62 -31.24
N ASN A 42 -35.98 33.47 -31.33
CA ASN A 42 -35.08 33.78 -30.22
C ASN A 42 -35.09 35.27 -29.87
N LEU A 43 -35.09 36.17 -30.87
CA LEU A 43 -35.17 37.61 -30.64
C LEU A 43 -36.49 38.00 -29.95
N GLN A 44 -37.63 37.45 -30.38
CA GLN A 44 -38.92 37.63 -29.71
C GLN A 44 -38.91 37.09 -28.27
N LYS A 45 -38.24 35.95 -28.02
CA LYS A 45 -38.06 35.40 -26.66
C LYS A 45 -37.24 36.34 -25.77
N TYR A 46 -36.11 36.85 -26.26
CA TYR A 46 -35.30 37.83 -25.51
C TYR A 46 -36.01 39.16 -25.32
N MET A 47 -36.80 39.62 -26.30
CA MET A 47 -37.62 40.83 -26.18
C MET A 47 -38.68 40.66 -25.09
N LYS A 48 -39.36 39.51 -25.02
CA LYS A 48 -40.31 39.20 -23.92
C LYS A 48 -39.62 39.12 -22.56
N ILE A 49 -38.45 38.50 -22.46
CA ILE A 49 -37.66 38.45 -21.21
C ILE A 49 -37.25 39.87 -20.77
N SER A 50 -36.81 40.71 -21.72
CA SER A 50 -36.46 42.11 -21.44
C SER A 50 -37.69 42.96 -21.06
N GLN A 51 -38.85 42.66 -21.62
CA GLN A 51 -40.11 43.32 -21.25
C GLN A 51 -40.52 42.93 -19.83
N TYR A 52 -40.54 41.64 -19.49
CA TYR A 52 -40.83 41.19 -18.13
C TYR A 52 -39.85 41.76 -17.09
N ALA A 53 -38.55 41.86 -17.42
CA ALA A 53 -37.56 42.47 -16.53
C ALA A 53 -37.77 44.00 -16.33
N LEU A 54 -38.38 44.69 -17.30
CA LEU A 54 -38.78 46.10 -17.16
C LEU A 54 -40.07 46.23 -16.35
N GLU A 55 -41.07 45.38 -16.61
CA GLU A 55 -42.31 45.33 -15.84
C GLU A 55 -42.04 44.97 -14.36
N GLU A 56 -41.14 44.02 -14.10
CA GLU A 56 -40.65 43.67 -12.76
C GLU A 56 -39.90 44.83 -12.08
N LYS A 57 -39.01 45.51 -12.82
CA LYS A 57 -38.32 46.72 -12.33
C LYS A 57 -39.32 47.81 -11.93
N ASP A 58 -40.32 48.09 -12.75
CA ASP A 58 -41.29 49.16 -12.51
C ASP A 58 -42.28 48.79 -11.39
N LEU A 59 -42.61 47.50 -11.23
CA LEU A 59 -43.30 46.97 -10.05
C LEU A 59 -42.46 47.12 -8.77
N LEU A 60 -41.15 46.84 -8.82
CA LEU A 60 -40.25 47.02 -7.67
C LEU A 60 -40.04 48.50 -7.32
N GLU A 61 -39.92 49.39 -8.31
CA GLU A 61 -39.80 50.84 -8.06
C GLU A 61 -41.08 51.45 -7.49
N SER A 62 -42.25 51.03 -7.96
CA SER A 62 -43.55 51.46 -7.41
C SER A 62 -43.84 50.85 -6.04
N ALA A 63 -43.45 49.59 -5.78
CA ALA A 63 -43.51 48.99 -4.44
C ALA A 63 -42.53 49.64 -3.44
N ALA A 64 -41.42 50.21 -3.92
CA ALA A 64 -40.47 50.96 -3.10
C ALA A 64 -40.90 52.41 -2.81
N GLU A 65 -41.79 53.00 -3.61
CA GLU A 65 -42.18 54.41 -3.50
C GLU A 65 -42.85 54.78 -2.16
N PRO A 66 -43.75 53.95 -1.57
CA PRO A 66 -44.27 54.19 -0.21
C PRO A 66 -43.14 54.29 0.82
N TYR A 67 -42.17 53.37 0.78
CA TYR A 67 -41.02 53.39 1.70
C TYR A 67 -40.12 54.61 1.49
N LYS A 68 -39.98 55.14 0.27
CA LYS A 68 -39.29 56.43 0.03
C LYS A 68 -40.07 57.58 0.64
N CYS A 69 -41.38 57.61 0.46
CA CYS A 69 -42.26 58.64 1.01
C CYS A 69 -42.26 58.62 2.55
N ASP A 70 -42.31 57.44 3.17
CA ASP A 70 -42.35 57.28 4.62
C ASP A 70 -40.98 57.53 5.26
N ASN A 71 -39.87 57.15 4.61
CA ASN A 71 -38.54 57.62 5.03
C ASN A 71 -38.42 59.15 4.92
N ALA A 72 -38.99 59.79 3.89
CA ALA A 72 -38.99 61.25 3.78
C ALA A 72 -39.84 61.92 4.88
N LYS A 73 -40.99 61.35 5.26
CA LYS A 73 -41.77 61.78 6.43
C LYS A 73 -40.98 61.62 7.72
N LEU A 74 -40.42 60.44 7.99
CA LEU A 74 -39.65 60.14 9.20
C LEU A 74 -38.39 61.02 9.32
N ILE A 75 -37.68 61.30 8.23
CA ILE A 75 -36.56 62.26 8.22
C ILE A 75 -37.07 63.66 8.57
N LYS A 76 -38.21 64.09 8.03
CA LYS A 76 -38.80 65.40 8.36
C LYS A 76 -39.23 65.46 9.83
N GLU A 77 -39.99 64.48 10.31
CA GLU A 77 -40.46 64.39 11.69
C GLU A 77 -39.28 64.32 12.68
N CYS A 78 -38.23 63.58 12.37
CA CYS A 78 -37.00 63.54 13.17
C CYS A 78 -36.29 64.91 13.21
N ASN A 79 -36.24 65.63 12.08
CA ASN A 79 -35.70 67.00 12.04
C ASN A 79 -36.59 67.99 12.82
N ASP A 80 -37.91 67.92 12.67
CA ASP A 80 -38.87 68.79 13.35
C ASP A 80 -38.84 68.54 14.88
N LEU A 81 -38.72 67.27 15.31
CA LEU A 81 -38.49 66.87 16.71
C LEU A 81 -37.11 67.33 17.22
N HIS A 82 -36.06 67.27 16.40
CA HIS A 82 -34.73 67.76 16.78
C HIS A 82 -34.71 69.28 16.99
N LEU A 83 -35.40 70.03 16.11
CA LEU A 83 -35.60 71.48 16.26
C LEU A 83 -36.44 71.81 17.51
N ALA A 84 -37.51 71.06 17.76
CA ALA A 84 -38.30 71.20 18.99
C ALA A 84 -37.47 70.92 20.25
N PHE A 85 -36.64 69.88 20.24
CA PHE A 85 -35.72 69.55 21.34
C PHE A 85 -34.67 70.65 21.58
N ILE A 86 -34.10 71.23 20.51
CA ILE A 86 -33.21 72.40 20.61
C ILE A 86 -33.96 73.58 21.25
N HIS A 87 -35.18 73.89 20.82
CA HIS A 87 -35.98 74.97 21.40
C HIS A 87 -36.33 74.73 22.88
N PHE A 88 -36.73 73.52 23.27
CA PHE A 88 -36.96 73.17 24.68
C PHE A 88 -35.69 73.29 25.51
N LYS A 89 -34.55 72.83 24.99
CA LYS A 89 -33.24 72.97 25.64
C LYS A 89 -32.87 74.44 25.83
N GLU A 90 -33.02 75.27 24.80
CA GLU A 90 -32.79 76.72 24.90
C GLU A 90 -33.70 77.39 25.93
N GLN A 91 -35.00 77.07 25.95
CA GLN A 91 -35.94 77.62 26.93
C GLN A 91 -35.56 77.20 28.35
N HIS A 92 -35.21 75.93 28.56
CA HIS A 92 -34.76 75.44 29.86
C HIS A 92 -33.43 76.07 30.30
N GLU A 93 -32.49 76.31 29.37
CA GLU A 93 -31.25 77.05 29.66
C GLU A 93 -31.49 78.54 29.95
N ARG A 94 -32.49 79.19 29.31
CA ARG A 94 -32.94 80.55 29.67
C ARG A 94 -33.50 80.56 31.09
N ILE A 95 -34.45 79.67 31.40
CA ILE A 95 -35.05 79.53 32.74
C ILE A 95 -33.98 79.23 33.80
N GLN A 96 -33.00 78.36 33.53
CA GLN A 96 -31.88 78.13 34.45
C GLN A 96 -31.00 79.37 34.64
N ARG A 97 -30.74 80.17 33.60
CA ARG A 97 -29.98 81.42 33.73
C ARG A 97 -30.75 82.46 34.54
N ASP A 98 -32.05 82.58 34.32
CA ASP A 98 -32.92 83.52 35.03
C ASP A 98 -33.05 83.13 36.51
N LEU A 99 -33.25 81.84 36.81
CA LEU A 99 -33.25 81.33 38.20
C LEU A 99 -31.89 81.51 38.90
N ARG A 100 -30.76 81.28 38.21
CA ARG A 100 -29.42 81.57 38.76
C ARG A 100 -29.22 83.06 39.01
N HIS A 101 -29.75 83.92 38.15
CA HIS A 101 -29.70 85.38 38.33
C HIS A 101 -30.59 85.85 39.49
N GLN A 102 -31.80 85.29 39.63
CA GLN A 102 -32.67 85.54 40.78
C GLN A 102 -32.03 85.06 42.09
N LEU A 103 -31.44 83.86 42.12
CA LEU A 103 -30.70 83.36 43.29
C LEU A 103 -29.53 84.27 43.65
N SER A 104 -28.73 84.71 42.68
CA SER A 104 -27.65 85.69 42.91
C SER A 104 -28.18 87.03 43.45
N THR A 105 -29.30 87.52 42.91
CA THR A 105 -29.93 88.77 43.36
C THR A 105 -30.48 88.64 44.79
N LEU A 106 -31.09 87.49 45.13
CA LEU A 106 -31.58 87.20 46.47
C LEU A 106 -30.43 87.00 47.47
N GLN A 107 -29.34 86.35 47.06
CA GLN A 107 -28.12 86.20 47.85
C GLN A 107 -27.50 87.57 48.16
N ASN A 108 -27.31 88.43 47.16
CA ASN A 108 -26.82 89.80 47.36
C ASN A 108 -27.74 90.63 48.27
N ARG A 109 -29.08 90.45 48.19
CA ARG A 109 -30.03 91.10 49.12
C ARG A 109 -29.95 90.53 50.54
N LEU A 110 -29.73 89.23 50.70
CA LEU A 110 -29.52 88.57 51.99
C LEU A 110 -28.21 89.05 52.64
N ASP A 111 -27.13 89.17 51.87
CA ASP A 111 -25.83 89.61 52.35
C ASP A 111 -25.84 91.11 52.70
N ASN A 112 -26.52 91.96 51.92
CA ASN A 112 -26.79 93.35 52.29
C ASN A 112 -27.64 93.45 53.57
N CYS A 113 -28.71 92.66 53.71
CA CYS A 113 -29.54 92.62 54.91
C CYS A 113 -28.76 92.13 56.15
N ASN A 114 -27.85 91.15 55.97
CA ASN A 114 -26.92 90.71 57.00
C ASN A 114 -25.92 91.81 57.40
N LEU A 115 -25.43 92.61 56.44
CA LEU A 115 -24.55 93.75 56.69
C LEU A 115 -25.28 94.88 57.44
N GLU A 116 -26.50 95.22 57.02
CA GLU A 116 -27.38 96.16 57.74
C GLU A 116 -27.67 95.66 59.16
N LYS A 117 -28.02 94.38 59.34
CA LYS A 117 -28.20 93.74 60.64
C LYS A 117 -26.94 93.82 61.51
N GLN A 118 -25.74 93.58 60.95
CA GLN A 118 -24.49 93.77 61.70
C GLN A 118 -24.28 95.23 62.10
N ASN A 119 -24.61 96.19 61.24
CA ASN A 119 -24.46 97.62 61.51
C ASN A 119 -25.47 98.10 62.57
N LEU A 120 -26.72 97.65 62.51
CA LEU A 120 -27.73 97.88 63.54
C LEU A 120 -27.35 97.21 64.87
N VAL A 121 -26.76 96.01 64.87
CA VAL A 121 -26.24 95.38 66.10
C VAL A 121 -25.08 96.18 66.70
N LYS A 122 -24.14 96.67 65.89
CA LYS A 122 -23.07 97.59 66.35
C LYS A 122 -23.69 98.88 66.92
N GLN A 123 -24.68 99.46 66.26
CA GLN A 123 -25.37 100.68 66.70
C GLN A 123 -26.15 100.47 68.00
N ILE A 124 -26.82 99.33 68.19
CA ILE A 124 -27.50 98.95 69.44
C ILE A 124 -26.48 98.71 70.56
N GLN A 125 -25.35 98.04 70.28
CA GLN A 125 -24.26 97.91 71.26
C GLN A 125 -23.70 99.27 71.67
N GLN A 126 -23.59 100.23 70.74
CA GLN A 126 -23.11 101.57 71.02
C GLN A 126 -24.15 102.42 71.79
N LEU A 127 -25.41 102.38 71.38
CA LEU A 127 -26.53 103.00 72.11
C LEU A 127 -26.73 102.40 73.51
N ASN A 128 -26.40 101.12 73.73
CA ASN A 128 -26.40 100.53 75.06
C ASN A 128 -25.21 101.00 75.91
N ARG A 129 -24.01 101.17 75.33
CA ARG A 129 -22.90 101.86 76.03
C ARG A 129 -23.27 103.30 76.39
N ASP A 130 -23.95 104.01 75.51
CA ASP A 130 -24.39 105.39 75.74
C ASP A 130 -25.55 105.50 76.72
N LYS A 131 -26.50 104.54 76.74
CA LYS A 131 -27.54 104.45 77.78
C LYS A 131 -26.93 104.14 79.15
N MET A 132 -25.97 103.21 79.24
CA MET A 132 -25.23 102.96 80.49
C MET A 132 -24.40 104.17 80.95
N ARG A 133 -24.05 105.10 80.04
CA ARG A 133 -23.44 106.40 80.34
C ARG A 133 -24.43 107.55 80.61
N LYS A 134 -25.74 107.35 80.39
CA LYS A 134 -26.78 108.39 80.51
C LYS A 134 -27.95 108.00 81.43
N GLY A 135 -27.83 106.91 82.19
CA GLY A 135 -28.79 106.49 83.21
C GLY A 135 -28.79 107.35 84.47
N SER A 136 -28.94 108.68 84.34
CA SER A 136 -29.01 109.62 85.46
C SER A 136 -29.64 110.95 85.06
N LYS A 137 -30.60 111.41 85.90
CA LYS A 137 -31.43 112.64 85.80
C LYS A 137 -32.67 112.53 84.90
N SER A 138 -33.66 113.35 85.25
CA SER A 138 -35.09 113.08 85.07
C SER A 138 -35.84 114.23 84.37
N GLN A 139 -37.10 113.94 84.03
CA GLN A 139 -38.24 114.89 83.99
C GLN A 139 -38.27 116.01 82.91
N GLU A 140 -39.39 115.99 82.17
CA GLU A 140 -40.47 117.00 82.21
C GLU A 140 -40.93 117.74 80.92
N MET A 141 -42.25 117.98 80.92
CA MET A 141 -43.05 118.99 80.21
C MET A 141 -43.18 118.99 78.66
N ASN A 142 -44.30 118.38 78.24
CA ASN A 142 -45.42 119.04 77.55
C ASN A 142 -45.20 120.00 76.34
N LYS A 143 -45.68 119.51 75.19
CA LYS A 143 -46.71 120.14 74.30
C LYS A 143 -46.36 121.24 73.27
N GLU A 144 -47.17 121.16 72.21
CA GLU A 144 -47.65 122.19 71.26
C GLU A 144 -46.75 122.76 70.12
N ASN A 145 -47.15 122.34 68.91
CA ASN A 145 -47.61 123.19 67.80
C ASN A 145 -46.71 123.55 66.59
N THR A 146 -46.57 122.55 65.70
CA THR A 146 -47.04 122.51 64.29
C THR A 146 -46.58 123.48 63.16
N TYR A 147 -46.59 122.88 61.96
CA TYR A 147 -46.79 123.46 60.62
C TYR A 147 -45.68 124.28 59.92
N LYS A 148 -44.62 123.58 59.49
CA LYS A 148 -44.07 123.66 58.11
C LYS A 148 -43.56 122.28 57.68
N SER A 149 -43.72 121.80 56.44
CA SER A 149 -44.65 122.20 55.37
C SER A 149 -44.89 121.05 54.38
N ILE A 150 -46.15 120.63 54.26
CA ILE A 150 -46.85 120.28 52.99
C ILE A 150 -45.99 119.60 51.91
N SER A 151 -45.53 118.38 52.17
CA SER A 151 -45.23 117.39 51.11
C SER A 151 -45.57 115.96 51.55
N GLU A 152 -45.58 115.68 52.85
CA GLU A 152 -45.90 114.36 53.43
C GLU A 152 -47.42 114.14 53.60
N LYS A 153 -48.24 115.18 53.41
CA LYS A 153 -49.65 115.20 53.87
C LYS A 153 -50.51 114.05 53.35
N LYS A 154 -50.49 113.66 52.08
CA LYS A 154 -51.41 112.61 51.60
C LYS A 154 -51.19 111.24 52.27
N VAL A 155 -49.95 110.85 52.52
CA VAL A 155 -49.65 109.61 53.27
C VAL A 155 -49.80 109.84 54.77
N SER A 156 -49.43 111.04 55.28
CA SER A 156 -49.62 111.37 56.68
C SER A 156 -51.07 111.49 57.10
N ASP A 157 -52.00 111.91 56.24
CA ASP A 157 -53.41 112.12 56.59
C ASP A 157 -54.12 110.75 56.65
N GLU A 158 -53.86 109.83 55.72
CA GLU A 158 -54.32 108.43 55.82
C GLU A 158 -53.66 107.67 56.99
N LEU A 159 -52.36 107.86 57.22
CA LEU A 159 -51.66 107.20 58.33
C LEU A 159 -51.96 107.85 59.69
N ASN A 160 -52.39 109.12 59.73
CA ASN A 160 -52.94 109.76 60.93
C ASN A 160 -54.38 109.33 61.18
N ASP A 161 -55.23 109.21 60.16
CA ASP A 161 -56.59 108.70 60.29
C ASP A 161 -56.59 107.21 60.74
N LEU A 162 -55.68 106.38 60.22
CA LEU A 162 -55.43 105.04 60.77
C LEU A 162 -54.82 105.07 62.18
N LYS A 163 -53.89 105.98 62.49
CA LYS A 163 -53.33 106.12 63.86
C LYS A 163 -54.37 106.64 64.85
N GLU A 164 -55.28 107.50 64.45
CA GLU A 164 -56.32 108.07 65.30
C GLU A 164 -57.41 107.02 65.53
N LYS A 165 -57.80 106.26 64.51
CA LYS A 165 -58.64 105.05 64.66
C LYS A 165 -57.97 104.01 65.56
N TYR A 166 -56.67 103.78 65.40
CA TYR A 166 -55.91 102.85 66.26
C TYR A 166 -55.75 103.37 67.69
N GLN A 167 -55.41 104.64 67.89
CA GLN A 167 -55.33 105.25 69.22
C GLN A 167 -56.70 105.30 69.89
N LYS A 168 -57.78 105.53 69.14
CA LYS A 168 -59.14 105.46 69.64
C LYS A 168 -59.49 104.03 70.05
N VAL A 169 -59.23 103.02 69.22
CA VAL A 169 -59.38 101.61 69.61
C VAL A 169 -58.52 101.24 70.81
N VAL A 170 -57.31 101.79 70.97
CA VAL A 170 -56.43 101.56 72.13
C VAL A 170 -56.92 102.31 73.38
N GLN A 171 -57.46 103.52 73.25
CA GLN A 171 -58.08 104.27 74.34
C GLN A 171 -59.41 103.65 74.78
N ASP A 172 -60.24 103.22 73.83
CA ASP A 172 -61.49 102.49 74.07
C ASP A 172 -61.19 101.14 74.74
N ASN A 173 -60.15 100.40 74.30
CA ASN A 173 -59.69 99.20 75.00
C ASN A 173 -59.17 99.52 76.40
N ALA A 174 -58.34 100.56 76.60
CA ALA A 174 -57.85 100.94 77.93
C ALA A 174 -58.99 101.44 78.86
N PHE A 175 -60.03 102.06 78.30
CA PHE A 175 -61.22 102.49 79.02
C PHE A 175 -62.12 101.30 79.39
N LEU A 176 -62.35 100.37 78.47
CA LEU A 176 -63.06 99.10 78.72
C LEU A 176 -62.30 98.22 79.71
N GLN A 177 -60.97 98.14 79.62
CA GLN A 177 -60.12 97.39 80.52
C GLN A 177 -60.08 98.02 81.92
N ASN A 178 -60.13 99.34 82.04
CA ASN A 178 -60.35 100.00 83.33
C ASN A 178 -61.78 99.80 83.87
N GLN A 179 -62.81 99.81 83.01
CA GLN A 179 -64.17 99.46 83.44
C GLN A 179 -64.27 98.01 83.93
N LEU A 180 -63.57 97.08 83.27
CA LEU A 180 -63.44 95.68 83.71
C LEU A 180 -62.69 95.60 85.04
N ASN A 181 -61.52 96.22 85.19
CA ASN A 181 -60.79 96.25 86.47
C ASN A 181 -61.64 96.85 87.63
N ILE A 182 -62.45 97.88 87.35
CA ILE A 182 -63.40 98.47 88.33
C ILE A 182 -64.56 97.51 88.61
N ARG A 183 -65.09 96.81 87.60
CA ARG A 183 -66.14 95.79 87.74
C ARG A 183 -65.66 94.58 88.51
N ASP A 184 -64.47 94.06 88.22
CA ASP A 184 -63.88 92.90 88.89
C ASP A 184 -63.47 93.24 90.33
N GLY A 185 -62.95 94.45 90.57
CA GLY A 185 -62.72 94.97 91.91
C GLY A 185 -64.02 95.12 92.72
N GLU A 186 -65.10 95.61 92.10
CA GLU A 186 -66.41 95.70 92.74
C GLU A 186 -67.07 94.32 92.94
N ILE A 187 -66.88 93.36 92.02
CA ILE A 187 -67.32 91.97 92.17
C ILE A 187 -66.57 91.30 93.33
N GLN A 188 -65.25 91.47 93.43
CA GLN A 188 -64.47 91.00 94.58
C GLN A 188 -64.94 91.66 95.88
N ARG A 189 -65.23 92.98 95.87
CA ARG A 189 -65.79 93.68 97.04
C ARG A 189 -67.15 93.15 97.45
N LEU A 190 -68.09 92.96 96.52
CA LEU A 190 -69.43 92.44 96.77
C LEU A 190 -69.41 90.98 97.25
N HIS A 191 -68.51 90.16 96.69
CA HIS A 191 -68.28 88.76 97.11
C HIS A 191 -67.70 88.69 98.53
N SER A 192 -66.76 89.58 98.88
CA SER A 192 -66.19 89.66 100.24
C SER A 192 -67.16 90.23 101.28
N VAL A 193 -68.08 91.13 100.90
CA VAL A 193 -69.04 91.75 101.82
C VAL A 193 -70.22 90.81 102.15
N SER A 194 -70.65 89.96 101.22
CA SER A 194 -71.87 89.16 101.37
C SER A 194 -71.69 87.81 102.08
N GLN A 195 -70.45 87.37 102.34
CA GLN A 195 -70.18 86.20 103.21
C GLN A 195 -70.17 86.55 104.72
N GLY A 196 -70.52 87.80 105.08
CA GLY A 196 -70.53 88.31 106.47
C GLY A 196 -71.84 88.15 107.23
N SER A 197 -71.98 87.04 107.98
CA SER A 197 -72.79 86.91 109.21
C SER A 197 -74.29 87.29 109.21
N ARG A 198 -75.17 86.27 109.13
CA ARG A 198 -76.18 86.02 110.19
C ARG A 198 -76.65 84.56 110.21
N SER A 199 -77.15 84.10 111.37
CA SER A 199 -77.43 82.70 111.68
C SER A 199 -78.78 82.21 111.15
N LEU A 200 -78.83 80.97 110.66
CA LEU A 200 -80.00 80.32 110.04
C LEU A 200 -81.06 79.82 111.06
N LYS A 201 -81.17 80.42 112.25
CA LYS A 201 -82.04 79.93 113.34
C LYS A 201 -83.02 80.93 113.94
N ASP A 202 -82.77 82.23 113.80
CA ASP A 202 -83.53 83.27 114.52
C ASP A 202 -84.61 83.97 113.67
N LEU A 203 -84.86 83.48 112.45
CA LEU A 203 -85.95 83.93 111.55
C LEU A 203 -87.08 82.89 111.42
N ASN A 204 -87.03 81.80 112.19
CA ASN A 204 -87.98 80.68 112.11
C ASN A 204 -89.31 80.95 112.86
N SER A 205 -89.87 82.14 112.71
CA SER A 205 -91.16 82.54 113.29
C SER A 205 -92.16 83.11 112.28
N GLU A 206 -91.73 83.51 111.08
CA GLU A 206 -92.62 84.20 110.13
C GLU A 206 -92.24 84.00 108.64
N CYS A 207 -92.56 82.82 108.08
CA CYS A 207 -93.16 82.65 106.73
C CYS A 207 -93.41 81.16 106.43
N CYS A 208 -94.59 80.82 105.92
CA CYS A 208 -94.91 79.46 105.47
C CYS A 208 -94.41 79.21 104.03
N TYR A 209 -93.81 78.05 103.73
CA TYR A 209 -94.07 77.25 102.50
C TYR A 209 -93.42 75.85 102.61
N LYS A 210 -94.13 74.79 102.20
CA LYS A 210 -93.62 73.39 102.17
C LYS A 210 -93.28 73.00 100.73
N ASN A 211 -92.02 72.70 100.39
CA ASN A 211 -91.66 72.05 99.10
C ASN A 211 -90.20 71.57 98.93
N PHE A 212 -89.37 71.48 99.98
CA PHE A 212 -87.93 71.26 99.82
C PHE A 212 -87.53 69.82 99.42
N ASP A 213 -88.19 68.80 99.95
CA ASP A 213 -87.73 67.40 99.85
C ASP A 213 -87.72 66.87 98.40
N ASN A 214 -88.74 67.20 97.62
CA ASN A 214 -88.83 66.87 96.19
C ASN A 214 -87.64 67.43 95.39
N LYS A 215 -87.08 68.57 95.80
CA LYS A 215 -85.98 69.24 95.10
C LYS A 215 -84.62 68.61 95.43
N LEU A 216 -84.46 68.08 96.63
CA LEU A 216 -83.31 67.26 97.02
C LEU A 216 -83.28 65.93 96.25
N GLN A 217 -84.42 65.25 96.15
CA GLN A 217 -84.51 63.96 95.43
C GLN A 217 -84.13 64.08 93.96
N LEU A 218 -84.56 65.15 93.27
CA LEU A 218 -84.21 65.42 91.88
C LEU A 218 -82.70 65.62 91.68
N LEU A 219 -82.09 66.50 92.48
CA LEU A 219 -80.64 66.75 92.43
C LEU A 219 -79.81 65.49 92.72
N GLN A 220 -80.31 64.58 93.56
CA GLN A 220 -79.60 63.35 93.91
C GLN A 220 -79.71 62.25 92.83
N ASN A 221 -80.79 62.27 92.04
CA ASN A 221 -80.89 61.47 90.82
C ASN A 221 -79.94 62.03 89.74
N GLU A 222 -79.96 63.35 89.50
CA GLU A 222 -79.10 64.05 88.54
C GLU A 222 -77.59 63.81 88.80
N ILE A 223 -77.17 63.87 90.08
CA ILE A 223 -75.80 63.52 90.51
C ILE A 223 -75.45 62.04 90.27
N SER A 224 -76.45 61.15 90.19
CA SER A 224 -76.24 59.72 89.93
C SER A 224 -76.15 59.43 88.43
N GLU A 225 -76.98 60.09 87.63
CA GLU A 225 -76.95 60.05 86.16
C GLU A 225 -75.60 60.60 85.63
N LEU A 226 -75.16 61.77 86.09
CA LEU A 226 -73.85 62.35 85.76
C LEU A 226 -72.66 61.47 86.17
N LYS A 227 -72.82 60.58 87.16
CA LYS A 227 -71.79 59.59 87.53
C LYS A 227 -71.76 58.37 86.61
N SER A 228 -72.91 57.94 86.09
CA SER A 228 -72.94 56.91 85.03
C SER A 228 -72.27 57.47 83.78
N GLU A 229 -72.75 58.62 83.30
CA GLU A 229 -72.24 59.28 82.09
C GLU A 229 -70.72 59.50 82.15
N LYS A 230 -70.18 59.91 83.32
CA LYS A 230 -68.73 60.00 83.52
C LYS A 230 -68.02 58.67 83.35
N ASN A 231 -68.54 57.57 83.91
CA ASN A 231 -67.92 56.25 83.76
C ASN A 231 -68.01 55.74 82.31
N ASP A 232 -69.15 55.95 81.66
CA ASP A 232 -69.38 55.56 80.26
C ASP A 232 -68.43 56.33 79.32
N LEU A 233 -68.22 57.63 79.55
CA LEU A 233 -67.22 58.45 78.86
C LEU A 233 -65.78 58.02 79.16
N GLN A 234 -65.47 57.57 80.39
CA GLN A 234 -64.14 57.06 80.72
C GLN A 234 -63.84 55.74 79.98
N ILE A 235 -64.79 54.80 79.94
CA ILE A 235 -64.65 53.53 79.20
C ILE A 235 -64.46 53.81 77.69
N GLN A 236 -65.23 54.75 77.12
CA GLN A 236 -65.08 55.16 75.73
C GLN A 236 -63.70 55.78 75.45
N ALA A 237 -63.14 56.55 76.39
CA ALA A 237 -61.80 57.12 76.27
C ALA A 237 -60.70 56.04 76.33
N GLU A 238 -60.82 55.07 77.24
CA GLU A 238 -59.90 53.93 77.35
C GLU A 238 -59.96 53.03 76.10
N GLU A 239 -61.15 52.76 75.56
CA GLU A 239 -61.32 52.07 74.27
C GLU A 239 -60.72 52.85 73.09
N ALA A 240 -60.92 54.17 73.02
CA ALA A 240 -60.37 55.00 71.95
C ALA A 240 -58.83 54.98 71.97
N LEU A 241 -58.24 55.03 73.16
CA LEU A 241 -56.79 54.95 73.36
C LEU A 241 -56.22 53.56 73.02
N ALA A 242 -56.94 52.48 73.35
CA ALA A 242 -56.60 51.13 72.92
C ALA A 242 -56.63 50.98 71.37
N LYS A 243 -57.67 51.51 70.71
CA LYS A 243 -57.79 51.55 69.24
C LYS A 243 -56.68 52.39 68.60
N GLN A 244 -56.28 53.51 69.23
CA GLN A 244 -55.14 54.32 68.80
C GLN A 244 -53.81 53.55 68.90
N HIS A 245 -53.57 52.81 70.00
CA HIS A 245 -52.38 51.97 70.14
C HIS A 245 -52.35 50.75 69.19
N GLU A 246 -53.50 50.25 68.76
CA GLU A 246 -53.54 49.24 67.70
C GLU A 246 -53.23 49.85 66.32
N ALA A 247 -53.86 50.99 65.98
CA ALA A 247 -53.58 51.73 64.75
C ALA A 247 -52.09 52.12 64.66
N MET A 248 -51.48 52.53 65.77
CA MET A 248 -50.05 52.84 65.84
C MET A 248 -49.16 51.60 65.60
N ARG A 249 -49.51 50.43 66.14
CA ARG A 249 -48.78 49.17 65.88
C ARG A 249 -48.91 48.73 64.42
N ARG A 250 -50.11 48.86 63.82
CA ARG A 250 -50.32 48.62 62.38
C ARG A 250 -49.50 49.59 61.53
N ALA A 251 -49.45 50.87 61.88
CA ALA A 251 -48.63 51.87 61.20
C ALA A 251 -47.11 51.59 61.30
N LEU A 252 -46.62 51.13 62.46
CA LEU A 252 -45.22 50.73 62.64
C LEU A 252 -44.85 49.51 61.78
N HIS A 253 -45.70 48.47 61.72
CA HIS A 253 -45.47 47.34 60.82
C HIS A 253 -45.53 47.73 59.34
N LEU A 254 -46.40 48.66 58.94
CA LEU A 254 -46.43 49.19 57.58
C LEU A 254 -45.18 50.00 57.24
N LEU A 255 -44.67 50.83 58.18
CA LEU A 255 -43.41 51.54 58.01
C LEU A 255 -42.23 50.57 57.87
N GLU A 256 -42.19 49.48 58.65
CA GLU A 256 -41.15 48.47 58.55
C GLU A 256 -41.23 47.65 57.26
N ARG A 257 -42.43 47.25 56.82
CA ARG A 257 -42.60 46.58 55.52
C ARG A 257 -42.26 47.51 54.35
N ASN A 258 -42.63 48.80 54.41
CA ASN A 258 -42.25 49.79 53.41
C ASN A 258 -40.73 50.00 53.36
N LYS A 259 -40.07 50.10 54.51
CA LYS A 259 -38.59 50.19 54.60
C LYS A 259 -37.89 48.95 54.05
N GLN A 260 -38.54 47.78 54.10
CA GLN A 260 -38.03 46.54 53.54
C GLN A 260 -38.31 46.42 52.02
N LEU A 261 -39.50 46.83 51.56
CA LEU A 261 -39.81 47.02 50.13
C LEU A 261 -38.86 48.02 49.46
N GLU A 262 -38.50 49.09 50.15
CA GLU A 262 -37.51 50.07 49.70
C GLU A 262 -36.11 49.47 49.48
N LYS A 263 -35.74 48.39 50.18
CA LYS A 263 -34.49 47.66 49.90
C LYS A 263 -34.68 46.73 48.72
N GLU A 264 -35.76 45.94 48.72
CA GLU A 264 -36.11 45.01 47.64
C GLU A 264 -36.14 45.72 46.27
N ILE A 265 -36.67 46.96 46.23
CA ILE A 265 -36.62 47.84 45.04
C ILE A 265 -35.18 48.25 44.69
N LYS A 266 -34.41 48.80 45.63
CA LYS A 266 -33.01 49.25 45.38
C LYS A 266 -32.07 48.11 44.97
N GLU A 267 -32.30 46.91 45.49
CA GLU A 267 -31.60 45.68 45.09
C GLU A 267 -32.02 45.25 43.67
N THR A 268 -33.30 45.35 43.34
CA THR A 268 -33.81 45.12 41.97
C THR A 268 -33.25 46.13 40.97
N ASP A 269 -33.20 47.43 41.31
CA ASP A 269 -32.61 48.49 40.48
C ASP A 269 -31.11 48.24 40.24
N ALA A 270 -30.37 47.82 41.27
CA ALA A 270 -28.95 47.48 41.15
C ALA A 270 -28.71 46.26 40.24
N ILE A 271 -29.58 45.24 40.32
CA ILE A 271 -29.54 44.08 39.43
C ILE A 271 -29.90 44.49 37.99
N ALA A 272 -30.92 45.34 37.79
CA ALA A 272 -31.31 45.83 36.48
C ALA A 272 -30.15 46.60 35.80
N LEU A 273 -29.53 47.56 36.51
CA LEU A 273 -28.38 48.32 36.01
C LEU A 273 -27.15 47.42 35.71
N ALA A 274 -26.94 46.36 36.50
CA ALA A 274 -25.89 45.38 36.24
C ALA A 274 -26.16 44.56 34.97
N VAL A 275 -27.41 44.10 34.77
CA VAL A 275 -27.84 43.37 33.57
C VAL A 275 -27.79 44.26 32.33
N GLU A 276 -28.25 45.51 32.42
CA GLU A 276 -28.13 46.50 31.35
C GLU A 276 -26.66 46.77 30.99
N SER A 277 -25.77 46.89 31.97
CA SER A 277 -24.33 47.07 31.73
C SER A 277 -23.71 45.84 31.04
N GLN A 278 -24.06 44.62 31.47
CA GLN A 278 -23.60 43.39 30.81
C GLN A 278 -24.15 43.27 29.39
N TRP A 279 -25.43 43.57 29.18
CA TRP A 279 -26.07 43.52 27.87
C TRP A 279 -25.49 44.57 26.91
N ASN A 280 -25.30 45.81 27.36
CA ASN A 280 -24.67 46.87 26.57
C ASN A 280 -23.23 46.54 26.19
N ASN A 281 -22.45 45.94 27.09
CA ASN A 281 -21.10 45.46 26.77
C ASN A 281 -21.12 44.30 25.76
N SER A 282 -22.04 43.33 25.92
CA SER A 282 -22.24 42.24 24.96
C SER A 282 -22.65 42.76 23.58
N MET A 283 -23.65 43.66 23.54
CA MET A 283 -24.17 44.29 22.33
C MET A 283 -23.11 45.16 21.62
N LYS A 284 -22.21 45.80 22.37
CA LYS A 284 -21.05 46.50 21.82
C LYS A 284 -20.07 45.53 21.16
N CYS A 285 -19.78 44.39 21.78
CA CYS A 285 -18.91 43.35 21.22
C CYS A 285 -19.53 42.67 19.98
N THR A 286 -20.84 42.38 19.99
CA THR A 286 -21.52 41.83 18.81
C THR A 286 -21.62 42.86 17.69
N SER A 287 -21.92 44.12 17.98
CA SER A 287 -21.90 45.23 17.02
C SER A 287 -20.52 45.40 16.37
N GLN A 288 -19.43 45.40 17.16
CA GLN A 288 -18.06 45.44 16.62
C GLN A 288 -17.73 44.22 15.74
N ARG A 289 -18.25 43.04 16.06
CA ARG A 289 -18.11 41.85 15.19
C ARG A 289 -18.93 41.97 13.91
N VAL A 290 -20.14 42.53 13.96
CA VAL A 290 -20.97 42.79 12.78
C VAL A 290 -20.30 43.81 11.85
N VAL A 291 -19.73 44.90 12.38
CA VAL A 291 -18.97 45.87 11.58
C VAL A 291 -17.80 45.20 10.85
N LYS A 292 -16.99 44.39 11.53
CA LYS A 292 -15.89 43.65 10.89
C LYS A 292 -16.37 42.70 9.80
N LEU A 293 -17.45 41.96 10.04
CA LEU A 293 -18.04 41.08 9.03
C LEU A 293 -18.62 41.87 7.84
N GLN A 294 -19.15 43.08 8.06
CA GLN A 294 -19.56 43.99 6.99
C GLN A 294 -18.36 44.53 6.19
N GLU A 295 -17.24 44.84 6.86
CA GLU A 295 -15.98 45.22 6.22
C GLU A 295 -15.44 44.07 5.35
N GLU A 296 -15.30 42.86 5.88
CA GLU A 296 -14.86 41.65 5.18
C GLU A 296 -15.76 41.27 3.98
N VAL A 297 -17.08 41.41 4.14
CA VAL A 297 -18.05 41.23 3.04
C VAL A 297 -17.91 42.33 1.99
N SER A 298 -17.66 43.59 2.39
CA SER A 298 -17.44 44.69 1.45
C SER A 298 -16.16 44.49 0.63
N GLU A 299 -15.06 44.06 1.25
CA GLU A 299 -13.83 43.71 0.54
C GLU A 299 -14.07 42.56 -0.44
N SER A 300 -14.77 41.51 0.00
CA SER A 300 -15.14 40.37 -0.83
C SER A 300 -15.98 40.80 -2.05
N ILE A 301 -16.94 41.70 -1.87
CA ILE A 301 -17.74 42.28 -2.97
C ILE A 301 -16.86 43.10 -3.92
N THR A 302 -15.88 43.89 -3.45
CA THR A 302 -14.97 44.60 -4.36
C THR A 302 -14.07 43.64 -5.14
N LYS A 303 -13.63 42.54 -4.52
CA LYS A 303 -12.83 41.49 -5.16
C LYS A 303 -13.62 40.78 -6.25
N ILE A 304 -14.88 40.43 -5.99
CA ILE A 304 -15.82 39.87 -6.98
C ILE A 304 -15.99 40.86 -8.15
N LYS A 305 -16.32 42.13 -7.88
CA LYS A 305 -16.49 43.18 -8.92
C LYS A 305 -15.23 43.41 -9.77
N ASN A 306 -14.04 43.16 -9.24
CA ASN A 306 -12.80 43.24 -10.01
C ASN A 306 -12.59 41.99 -10.87
N MET A 307 -12.86 40.79 -10.36
CA MET A 307 -12.85 39.56 -11.16
C MET A 307 -13.92 39.57 -12.26
N GLU A 308 -15.08 40.20 -12.05
CA GLU A 308 -16.12 40.39 -13.07
C GLU A 308 -15.65 41.32 -14.20
N LYS A 309 -14.94 42.40 -13.89
CA LYS A 309 -14.31 43.30 -14.89
C LYS A 309 -13.23 42.59 -15.69
N GLU A 310 -12.41 41.75 -15.04
CA GLU A 310 -11.39 40.95 -15.71
C GLU A 310 -12.04 39.87 -16.60
N ASN A 311 -13.04 39.15 -16.11
CA ASN A 311 -13.77 38.13 -16.87
C ASN A 311 -14.52 38.74 -18.07
N THR A 312 -15.10 39.94 -17.94
CA THR A 312 -15.72 40.64 -19.06
C THR A 312 -14.69 41.16 -20.08
N SER A 313 -13.51 41.63 -19.66
CA SER A 313 -12.43 41.98 -20.60
C SER A 313 -11.88 40.76 -21.35
N LEU A 314 -11.71 39.62 -20.65
CA LEU A 314 -11.30 38.34 -21.24
C LEU A 314 -12.36 37.76 -22.21
N LYS A 315 -13.65 37.96 -21.93
CA LYS A 315 -14.73 37.66 -22.88
C LYS A 315 -14.65 38.52 -24.14
N GLN A 316 -14.33 39.81 -24.01
CA GLN A 316 -14.15 40.71 -25.16
C GLN A 316 -12.91 40.37 -26.00
N THR A 317 -11.77 40.03 -25.38
CA THR A 317 -10.59 39.59 -26.14
C THR A 317 -10.81 38.23 -26.80
N LYS A 318 -11.46 37.29 -26.13
CA LYS A 318 -11.89 36.02 -26.74
C LYS A 318 -12.78 36.25 -27.96
N LEU A 319 -13.76 37.15 -27.87
CA LEU A 319 -14.68 37.46 -28.98
C LEU A 319 -13.92 37.97 -30.21
N LYS A 320 -12.99 38.93 -30.01
CA LYS A 320 -12.14 39.48 -31.08
C LYS A 320 -11.31 38.39 -31.76
N LEU A 321 -10.62 37.57 -30.96
CA LEU A 321 -9.83 36.44 -31.46
C LEU A 321 -10.69 35.41 -32.21
N THR A 322 -11.94 35.14 -31.79
CA THR A 322 -12.84 34.28 -32.58
C THR A 322 -13.24 34.91 -33.92
N THR A 323 -13.55 36.22 -33.97
CA THR A 323 -13.86 36.90 -35.24
C THR A 323 -12.65 36.99 -36.18
N GLU A 324 -11.44 37.16 -35.65
CA GLU A 324 -10.19 37.13 -36.42
C GLU A 324 -9.91 35.73 -36.98
N LEU A 325 -10.12 34.66 -36.18
CA LEU A 325 -10.00 33.27 -36.65
C LEU A 325 -11.07 32.90 -37.69
N GLU A 326 -12.26 33.48 -37.64
CA GLU A 326 -13.30 33.29 -38.65
C GLU A 326 -12.97 34.04 -39.95
N ALA A 327 -12.46 35.27 -39.88
CA ALA A 327 -11.94 35.98 -41.04
C ALA A 327 -10.80 35.19 -41.73
N LEU A 328 -9.81 34.70 -40.97
CA LEU A 328 -8.72 33.88 -41.50
C LEU A 328 -9.19 32.53 -42.08
N ARG A 329 -10.27 31.94 -41.53
CA ARG A 329 -10.91 30.74 -42.12
C ARG A 329 -11.58 31.05 -43.46
N LEU A 330 -12.26 32.18 -43.58
CA LEU A 330 -12.87 32.62 -44.84
C LEU A 330 -11.82 32.95 -45.90
N GLU A 331 -10.73 33.62 -45.52
CA GLU A 331 -9.59 33.90 -46.39
C GLU A 331 -8.92 32.60 -46.86
N LYS A 332 -8.63 31.66 -45.95
CA LYS A 332 -8.12 30.32 -46.32
C LYS A 332 -9.07 29.59 -47.28
N ALA A 333 -10.37 29.65 -47.05
CA ALA A 333 -11.37 29.01 -47.93
C ALA A 333 -11.46 29.69 -49.31
N HIS A 334 -11.19 31.00 -49.40
CA HIS A 334 -11.10 31.71 -50.67
C HIS A 334 -9.83 31.31 -51.44
N ILE A 335 -8.67 31.30 -50.78
CA ILE A 335 -7.39 30.87 -51.35
C ILE A 335 -7.46 29.40 -51.82
N GLN A 336 -8.11 28.51 -51.06
CA GLN A 336 -8.31 27.13 -51.49
C GLN A 336 -9.13 27.05 -52.78
N LYS A 337 -10.25 27.78 -52.90
CA LYS A 337 -11.06 27.82 -54.12
C LYS A 337 -10.30 28.40 -55.33
N GLN A 338 -9.43 29.38 -55.11
CA GLN A 338 -8.54 29.88 -56.17
C GLN A 338 -7.54 28.81 -56.61
N LEU A 339 -6.92 28.09 -55.66
CA LEU A 339 -6.01 26.99 -55.96
C LEU A 339 -6.70 25.85 -56.71
N ASP A 340 -7.90 25.46 -56.29
CA ASP A 340 -8.69 24.41 -56.93
C ASP A 340 -9.07 24.79 -58.38
N PHE A 341 -9.39 26.07 -58.62
CA PHE A 341 -9.66 26.61 -59.96
C PHE A 341 -8.41 26.57 -60.86
N GLU A 342 -7.26 27.07 -60.39
CA GLU A 342 -5.99 27.04 -61.12
C GLU A 342 -5.51 25.60 -61.42
N VAL A 343 -5.78 24.65 -60.51
CA VAL A 343 -5.48 23.22 -60.72
C VAL A 343 -6.36 22.63 -61.83
N GLU A 344 -7.66 22.93 -61.85
CA GLU A 344 -8.57 22.42 -62.88
C GLU A 344 -8.35 23.11 -64.24
N ASP A 345 -7.98 24.39 -64.30
CA ASP A 345 -7.57 25.05 -65.53
C ASP A 345 -6.21 24.56 -66.05
N LYS A 346 -5.23 24.30 -65.17
CA LYS A 346 -3.99 23.59 -65.53
C LYS A 346 -4.29 22.20 -66.10
N LYS A 347 -5.26 21.47 -65.54
CA LYS A 347 -5.71 20.17 -66.05
C LYS A 347 -6.31 20.29 -67.46
N LYS A 348 -7.26 21.20 -67.68
CA LYS A 348 -7.81 21.50 -69.04
C LYS A 348 -6.72 21.87 -70.05
N LEU A 349 -5.73 22.65 -69.65
CA LEU A 349 -4.58 23.00 -70.50
C LEU A 349 -3.71 21.77 -70.80
N THR A 350 -3.50 20.89 -69.83
CA THR A 350 -2.76 19.62 -70.00
C THR A 350 -3.52 18.68 -70.96
N ASP A 351 -4.83 18.52 -70.78
CA ASP A 351 -5.69 17.72 -71.66
C ASP A 351 -5.72 18.29 -73.09
N LYS A 352 -5.72 19.62 -73.22
CA LYS A 352 -5.63 20.29 -74.54
C LYS A 352 -4.27 20.09 -75.20
N ILE A 353 -3.17 20.10 -74.44
CA ILE A 353 -1.83 19.76 -74.95
C ILE A 353 -1.81 18.30 -75.40
N ASN A 354 -2.28 17.36 -74.58
CA ASN A 354 -2.37 15.94 -74.93
C ASN A 354 -3.16 15.71 -76.22
N ASN A 355 -4.33 16.35 -76.35
CA ASN A 355 -5.16 16.27 -77.57
C ASN A 355 -4.44 16.87 -78.79
N MET A 356 -3.69 17.97 -78.63
CA MET A 356 -2.86 18.50 -79.71
C MET A 356 -1.72 17.55 -80.08
N THR A 357 -1.08 16.87 -79.12
CA THR A 357 -0.04 15.86 -79.38
C THR A 357 -0.60 14.63 -80.09
N VAL A 358 -1.84 14.20 -79.79
CA VAL A 358 -2.53 13.15 -80.56
C VAL A 358 -2.77 13.59 -82.00
N ILE A 359 -3.34 14.79 -82.20
CA ILE A 359 -3.57 15.34 -83.55
C ILE A 359 -2.26 15.52 -84.32
N GLU A 360 -1.17 15.93 -83.67
CA GLU A 360 0.16 16.04 -84.27
C GLU A 360 0.70 14.67 -84.69
N ASN A 361 0.54 13.63 -83.87
CA ASN A 361 0.90 12.25 -84.23
C ASN A 361 0.04 11.71 -85.40
N ASP A 362 -1.28 11.94 -85.39
CA ASP A 362 -2.17 11.50 -86.48
C ASP A 362 -1.83 12.21 -87.80
N LEU A 363 -1.54 13.52 -87.76
CA LEU A 363 -1.07 14.29 -88.91
C LEU A 363 0.29 13.80 -89.40
N ASN A 364 1.23 13.49 -88.49
CA ASN A 364 2.52 12.92 -88.87
C ASN A 364 2.36 11.54 -89.53
N LEU A 365 1.46 10.68 -89.04
CA LEU A 365 1.16 9.39 -89.65
C LEU A 365 0.54 9.52 -91.05
N GLU A 366 -0.36 10.50 -91.26
CA GLU A 366 -0.92 10.76 -92.59
C GLU A 366 0.10 11.45 -93.53
N ILE A 367 1.01 12.29 -93.03
CA ILE A 367 2.17 12.80 -93.79
C ILE A 367 3.08 11.65 -94.24
N ASP A 368 3.36 10.70 -93.35
CA ASP A 368 4.14 9.49 -93.65
C ASP A 368 3.46 8.65 -94.73
N ARG A 369 2.14 8.48 -94.64
CA ARG A 369 1.31 7.77 -95.63
C ARG A 369 1.27 8.47 -96.98
N LEU A 370 1.05 9.78 -97.01
CA LEU A 370 1.07 10.61 -98.21
C LEU A 370 2.46 10.61 -98.87
N THR A 371 3.53 10.57 -98.06
CA THR A 371 4.90 10.43 -98.55
C THR A 371 5.13 9.08 -99.22
N ARG A 372 4.66 7.97 -98.62
CA ARG A 372 4.70 6.63 -99.24
C ARG A 372 3.91 6.59 -100.55
N LEU A 373 2.69 7.11 -100.56
CA LEU A 373 1.85 7.22 -101.77
C LEU A 373 2.49 8.10 -102.85
N SER A 374 3.16 9.20 -102.48
CA SER A 374 3.92 10.03 -103.43
C SER A 374 5.13 9.29 -104.00
N CYS A 375 5.83 8.48 -103.20
CA CYS A 375 6.91 7.61 -103.68
C CYS A 375 6.40 6.51 -104.62
N GLU A 376 5.25 5.91 -104.34
CA GLU A 376 4.60 4.93 -105.22
C GLU A 376 4.14 5.58 -106.54
N GLN A 377 3.52 6.76 -106.49
CA GLN A 377 3.16 7.53 -107.68
C GLN A 377 4.39 7.92 -108.50
N LYS A 378 5.48 8.36 -107.87
CA LYS A 378 6.75 8.67 -108.57
C LYS A 378 7.34 7.43 -109.26
N ARG A 379 7.30 6.26 -108.63
CA ARG A 379 7.68 4.98 -109.29
C ARG A 379 6.78 4.70 -110.49
N LYS A 380 5.46 4.86 -110.33
CA LYS A 380 4.45 4.67 -111.40
C LYS A 380 4.66 5.61 -112.58
N ILE A 381 5.02 6.87 -112.31
CA ILE A 381 5.33 7.88 -113.33
C ILE A 381 6.59 7.47 -114.10
N VAL A 382 7.67 7.09 -113.42
CA VAL A 382 8.90 6.59 -114.08
C VAL A 382 8.64 5.33 -114.91
N GLU A 383 7.80 4.40 -114.44
CA GLU A 383 7.37 3.21 -115.22
C GLU A 383 6.62 3.58 -116.51
N LEU A 384 5.81 4.64 -116.49
CA LEU A 384 4.99 5.10 -117.63
C LEU A 384 5.78 6.01 -118.59
N GLU A 385 6.64 6.88 -118.08
CA GLU A 385 7.53 7.74 -118.88
C GLU A 385 8.52 6.89 -119.68
N ALA A 386 9.05 5.82 -119.07
CA ALA A 386 9.89 4.83 -119.75
C ALA A 386 9.18 4.09 -120.90
N GLN A 387 7.84 4.01 -120.91
CA GLN A 387 7.05 3.33 -121.95
C GLN A 387 6.67 4.23 -123.12
N LEU A 388 6.77 5.57 -122.99
CA LEU A 388 6.19 6.52 -123.95
C LEU A 388 7.24 7.39 -124.70
N GLY A 389 8.52 7.34 -124.32
CA GLY A 389 9.58 8.19 -124.88
C GLY A 389 10.00 7.96 -126.34
N LEU A 390 9.37 7.03 -127.09
CA LEU A 390 9.79 6.63 -128.45
C LEU A 390 8.87 7.12 -129.59
N GLN A 391 8.10 8.19 -129.41
CA GLN A 391 7.47 8.89 -130.54
C GLN A 391 7.63 10.42 -130.51
N ARG A 392 8.34 10.91 -131.54
CA ARG A 392 8.32 12.28 -132.11
C ARG A 392 8.98 13.41 -131.31
N GLU A 393 10.29 13.48 -131.54
CA GLU A 393 11.00 14.72 -131.88
C GLU A 393 10.12 15.70 -132.69
N GLY A 394 10.14 17.02 -132.40
CA GLY A 394 9.12 17.93 -132.98
C GLY A 394 9.38 19.44 -133.12
N LYS A 395 10.49 19.99 -132.58
CA LYS A 395 10.90 21.43 -132.63
C LYS A 395 10.13 22.43 -131.75
N ASN A 396 10.91 23.44 -131.31
CA ASN A 396 10.54 24.76 -130.77
C ASN A 396 9.89 24.84 -129.37
N ALA A 397 10.16 25.84 -128.53
CA ALA A 397 11.32 26.76 -128.46
C ALA A 397 11.30 27.57 -127.13
N TYR A 398 11.83 27.01 -126.04
CA TYR A 398 12.34 27.77 -124.88
C TYR A 398 13.40 26.92 -124.17
N SER A 399 14.61 27.47 -124.05
CA SER A 399 15.83 26.80 -123.60
C SER A 399 16.83 27.85 -123.08
N ILE A 400 17.95 27.42 -122.47
CA ILE A 400 18.91 28.18 -121.63
C ILE A 400 18.47 28.16 -120.14
N ASP A 401 19.21 27.56 -119.20
CA ASP A 401 20.41 26.71 -119.41
C ASP A 401 20.68 25.66 -118.30
N THR A 402 21.76 24.92 -118.54
CA THR A 402 22.34 23.72 -117.96
C THR A 402 22.76 23.74 -116.47
N THR A 403 22.40 22.64 -115.79
CA THR A 403 23.27 21.65 -115.10
C THR A 403 24.39 22.09 -114.12
N THR A 404 24.28 21.57 -112.88
CA THR A 404 25.37 21.17 -111.92
C THR A 404 26.42 22.17 -111.42
N GLN A 405 26.30 22.55 -110.14
CA GLN A 405 27.26 22.29 -109.03
C GLN A 405 26.48 22.49 -107.70
N ALA A 406 26.47 21.54 -106.76
CA ALA A 406 27.48 21.23 -105.73
C ALA A 406 27.37 22.14 -104.47
N ASP A 407 26.94 21.49 -103.38
CA ASP A 407 27.25 21.72 -101.95
C ASP A 407 26.82 22.97 -101.14
N GLU A 408 26.44 22.63 -99.90
CA GLU A 408 26.61 23.33 -98.61
C GLU A 408 25.93 24.68 -98.23
N MET A 409 25.04 24.53 -97.23
CA MET A 409 25.14 25.15 -95.90
C MET A 409 24.68 26.61 -95.63
N SER A 410 23.49 26.68 -94.99
CA SER A 410 23.10 27.62 -93.92
C SER A 410 22.79 29.11 -94.20
N ASN A 411 21.91 29.61 -93.30
CA ASN A 411 21.69 30.99 -92.87
C ASN A 411 20.80 31.94 -93.71
N LYS A 412 19.66 32.28 -93.06
CA LYS A 412 19.14 33.63 -92.78
C LYS A 412 18.27 34.39 -93.81
N ILE A 413 17.22 35.01 -93.22
CA ILE A 413 16.64 36.33 -93.53
C ILE A 413 15.79 36.42 -94.83
N SER A 414 14.71 37.20 -94.97
CA SER A 414 13.69 37.83 -94.08
C SER A 414 12.62 38.53 -94.99
N GLN A 415 11.76 39.38 -94.38
CA GLN A 415 11.18 40.64 -94.91
C GLN A 415 9.65 40.64 -95.20
N THR A 416 8.86 41.34 -94.36
CA THR A 416 8.11 42.63 -94.61
C THR A 416 6.89 42.52 -95.55
N THR A 417 5.73 43.13 -95.30
CA THR A 417 5.36 44.51 -94.85
C THR A 417 4.11 44.50 -93.93
N LYS A 418 3.88 45.38 -92.92
CA LYS A 418 3.50 46.84 -92.89
C LYS A 418 2.20 47.20 -93.65
N PRO A 419 1.37 48.20 -93.20
CA PRO A 419 1.30 48.89 -91.88
C PRO A 419 -0.12 49.36 -91.38
N LYS A 420 -0.15 50.05 -90.21
CA LYS A 420 -1.24 50.92 -89.64
C LYS A 420 -2.54 50.20 -89.21
N GLY A 421 -3.04 50.29 -87.96
CA GLY A 421 -2.68 51.05 -86.74
C GLY A 421 -3.56 50.54 -85.58
N THR A 422 -3.99 51.24 -84.50
CA THR A 422 -3.58 52.43 -83.70
C THR A 422 -4.77 52.68 -82.74
N LYS A 423 -4.69 52.88 -81.41
CA LYS A 423 -3.62 53.16 -80.42
C LYS A 423 -3.82 52.17 -79.21
N ASN A 424 -3.28 52.28 -77.97
CA ASN A 424 -2.44 53.28 -77.29
C ASN A 424 -1.60 52.68 -76.11
N THR A 425 -0.78 53.53 -75.49
CA THR A 425 -0.01 53.42 -74.23
C THR A 425 -0.42 52.42 -73.12
N LYS A 426 0.57 51.64 -72.64
CA LYS A 426 1.12 51.68 -71.26
C LYS A 426 2.53 51.04 -71.17
N GLN A 427 3.33 51.45 -70.18
CA GLN A 427 4.68 50.97 -69.81
C GLN A 427 4.62 50.37 -68.38
N LYS A 428 5.55 49.58 -67.80
CA LYS A 428 6.83 48.89 -68.14
C LYS A 428 6.92 47.69 -67.12
N ALA A 429 7.41 46.48 -67.42
CA ALA A 429 8.82 46.05 -67.57
C ALA A 429 9.68 46.15 -66.27
N GLU A 430 10.55 45.21 -65.86
CA GLU A 430 10.84 43.83 -66.33
C GLU A 430 11.88 43.05 -65.47
N ALA A 431 12.03 41.75 -65.76
CA ALA A 431 13.28 40.96 -65.75
C ALA A 431 13.91 40.43 -64.42
N SER A 432 15.06 39.72 -64.55
CA SER A 432 15.35 38.51 -63.75
C SER A 432 16.84 38.16 -63.51
N LYS A 433 17.06 37.34 -62.46
CA LYS A 433 18.15 36.34 -62.24
C LYS A 433 19.58 36.78 -61.87
N GLY A 434 20.03 36.28 -60.71
CA GLY A 434 21.42 35.89 -60.39
C GLY A 434 21.79 36.10 -58.90
N ALA A 435 22.70 35.36 -58.24
CA ALA A 435 23.11 33.94 -58.37
C ALA A 435 23.90 33.51 -57.10
N LYS A 436 23.65 32.29 -56.57
CA LYS A 436 24.50 31.51 -55.60
C LYS A 436 24.86 32.10 -54.21
N LYS A 437 24.14 31.60 -53.18
CA LYS A 437 24.61 30.86 -51.95
C LYS A 437 26.05 31.07 -51.38
N PRO A 438 26.29 30.78 -50.07
CA PRO A 438 25.59 31.21 -48.83
C PRO A 438 26.62 31.52 -47.67
N VAL A 439 26.18 31.79 -46.42
CA VAL A 439 26.71 31.22 -45.14
C VAL A 439 26.08 31.88 -43.89
N ARG A 440 26.11 31.13 -42.78
CA ARG A 440 25.41 31.26 -41.48
C ARG A 440 26.33 31.83 -40.40
N ASN A 441 25.91 32.85 -39.61
CA ASN A 441 25.98 32.84 -38.12
C ASN A 441 25.52 34.12 -37.38
N LYS A 442 24.76 33.88 -36.29
CA LYS A 442 24.71 34.54 -34.95
C LYS A 442 25.07 36.04 -34.75
N SER A 443 24.04 36.83 -34.39
CA SER A 443 24.03 37.80 -33.24
C SER A 443 25.01 39.01 -33.33
N PRO A 444 25.14 39.92 -32.31
CA PRO A 444 24.35 40.22 -31.10
C PRO A 444 23.97 41.75 -31.01
N ILE A 445 23.94 42.35 -29.80
CA ILE A 445 23.91 43.80 -29.43
C ILE A 445 22.50 44.45 -29.50
N LYS A 446 21.88 45.09 -28.48
CA LYS A 446 22.22 45.90 -27.25
C LYS A 446 22.11 47.43 -27.47
N ASN A 447 21.26 48.08 -26.65
CA ASN A 447 21.36 49.45 -26.06
C ASN A 447 21.45 50.65 -27.06
N GLU A 448 21.18 51.93 -26.77
CA GLU A 448 20.43 52.74 -25.76
C GLU A 448 20.46 54.22 -26.29
N SER A 449 19.63 55.20 -25.92
CA SER A 449 18.35 55.30 -25.17
C SER A 449 17.44 56.27 -26.01
N LEU A 450 16.58 57.22 -25.63
CA LEU A 450 16.07 57.95 -24.44
C LEU A 450 14.53 58.16 -24.67
N ALA A 451 13.61 58.19 -23.70
CA ALA A 451 13.41 58.97 -22.45
C ALA A 451 12.61 60.29 -22.62
N THR A 452 11.35 60.29 -22.16
CA THR A 452 10.64 61.44 -21.53
C THR A 452 9.43 60.96 -20.71
N GLU A 453 9.55 61.16 -19.40
CA GLU A 453 8.54 61.48 -18.38
C GLU A 453 7.03 61.54 -18.74
N HIS A 454 6.22 60.82 -17.95
CA HIS A 454 5.17 61.47 -17.15
C HIS A 454 4.83 60.66 -15.88
N THR A 455 4.85 61.32 -14.72
CA THR A 455 4.54 60.69 -13.43
C THR A 455 3.04 60.79 -13.11
N GLN A 456 2.38 59.69 -12.77
CA GLN A 456 1.10 59.74 -12.06
C GLN A 456 1.16 58.93 -10.75
N LYS A 457 0.59 59.51 -9.70
CA LYS A 457 0.88 59.22 -8.29
C LYS A 457 -0.15 58.26 -7.72
N CYS A 458 0.22 57.00 -7.50
CA CYS A 458 -0.66 56.02 -6.85
C CYS A 458 -0.60 56.16 -5.32
N CYS A 459 -1.75 56.14 -4.65
CA CYS A 459 -1.88 56.45 -3.23
C CYS A 459 -2.12 55.18 -2.38
N CYS A 460 -1.07 54.49 -1.98
CA CYS A 460 -1.13 53.51 -0.90
C CYS A 460 0.14 53.53 -0.03
N GLY A 461 -0.04 53.61 1.29
CA GLY A 461 1.02 53.87 2.27
C GLY A 461 1.70 52.63 2.83
N SER A 462 2.14 51.68 2.00
CA SER A 462 2.94 50.53 2.46
C SER A 462 3.79 49.89 1.34
N GLY A 463 5.11 50.07 1.40
CA GLY A 463 6.07 49.68 0.35
C GLY A 463 6.38 48.18 0.21
N ASN A 464 5.47 47.27 0.58
CA ASN A 464 5.72 45.83 0.60
C ASN A 464 5.29 45.11 -0.69
N CYS A 465 4.22 45.55 -1.38
CA CYS A 465 3.63 44.80 -2.49
C CYS A 465 4.59 44.59 -3.69
N ILE A 466 5.49 45.55 -3.94
CA ILE A 466 6.49 45.45 -5.01
C ILE A 466 7.66 44.51 -4.62
N LYS A 467 8.01 44.41 -3.33
CA LYS A 467 9.08 43.52 -2.87
C LYS A 467 8.71 42.05 -3.04
N GLY A 468 7.51 41.64 -2.59
CA GLY A 468 7.07 40.25 -2.68
C GLY A 468 7.03 39.71 -4.11
N PHE A 469 6.51 40.48 -5.07
CA PHE A 469 6.55 40.10 -6.48
C PHE A 469 7.97 40.04 -7.05
N LYS A 470 8.87 40.92 -6.60
CA LYS A 470 10.27 40.89 -7.04
C LYS A 470 11.02 39.68 -6.47
N GLU A 471 10.82 39.34 -5.20
CA GLU A 471 11.38 38.12 -4.59
C GLU A 471 10.85 36.83 -5.21
N LEU A 472 9.56 36.78 -5.59
CA LEU A 472 8.99 35.63 -6.29
C LEU A 472 9.59 35.47 -7.70
N LEU A 473 9.79 36.56 -8.43
CA LEU A 473 10.44 36.53 -9.75
C LEU A 473 11.94 36.24 -9.67
N GLU A 474 12.62 36.70 -8.62
CA GLU A 474 14.02 36.35 -8.36
C GLU A 474 14.16 34.85 -8.07
N LYS A 475 13.32 34.29 -7.18
CA LYS A 475 13.28 32.85 -6.85
C LYS A 475 12.88 31.97 -8.04
N GLU A 476 11.93 32.41 -8.87
CA GLU A 476 11.57 31.69 -10.10
C GLU A 476 12.72 31.71 -11.12
N ARG A 477 13.52 32.80 -11.18
CA ARG A 477 14.75 32.81 -11.97
C ARG A 477 15.79 31.87 -11.38
N GLU A 478 16.07 31.96 -10.09
CA GLU A 478 17.03 31.10 -9.37
C GLU A 478 16.70 29.61 -9.53
N PHE A 479 15.43 29.23 -9.43
CA PHE A 479 14.98 27.84 -9.62
C PHE A 479 15.22 27.36 -11.06
N ARG A 480 14.91 28.18 -12.07
CA ARG A 480 15.16 27.87 -13.49
C ARG A 480 16.64 27.87 -13.82
N GLU A 481 17.43 28.75 -13.21
CA GLU A 481 18.88 28.85 -13.36
C GLU A 481 19.58 27.65 -12.72
N ALA A 482 19.15 27.21 -11.54
CA ALA A 482 19.59 25.97 -10.91
C ALA A 482 19.23 24.73 -11.75
N THR A 483 17.98 24.63 -12.22
CA THR A 483 17.53 23.51 -13.08
C THR A 483 18.31 23.47 -14.39
N ALA A 484 18.54 24.63 -15.03
CA ALA A 484 19.37 24.74 -16.23
C ALA A 484 20.83 24.33 -15.95
N ASN A 485 21.43 24.85 -14.87
CA ASN A 485 22.80 24.48 -14.48
C ASN A 485 22.95 22.99 -14.19
N GLN A 486 21.99 22.35 -13.51
CA GLN A 486 22.04 20.92 -13.23
C GLN A 486 21.84 20.07 -14.50
N SER A 487 20.99 20.49 -15.45
CA SER A 487 20.93 19.84 -16.77
C SER A 487 22.23 20.00 -17.57
N LEU A 488 22.91 21.13 -17.45
CA LEU A 488 24.19 21.41 -18.10
C LEU A 488 25.34 20.65 -17.42
N GLU A 489 25.25 20.39 -16.11
CA GLU A 489 26.15 19.54 -15.34
C GLU A 489 25.98 18.06 -15.68
N ASN A 490 24.74 17.58 -15.83
CA ASN A 490 24.45 16.25 -16.36
C ASN A 490 25.03 16.08 -17.78
N LEU A 491 24.86 17.08 -18.66
CA LEU A 491 25.46 17.07 -20.01
C LEU A 491 27.00 17.14 -19.99
N LYS A 492 27.62 17.77 -18.99
CA LYS A 492 29.08 17.68 -18.76
C LYS A 492 29.48 16.27 -18.31
N ALA A 493 28.72 15.65 -17.42
CA ALA A 493 28.98 14.30 -16.94
C ALA A 493 28.81 13.25 -18.04
N GLU A 494 27.76 13.34 -18.89
CA GLU A 494 27.62 12.55 -20.11
C GLU A 494 28.78 12.79 -21.08
N LYS A 495 29.16 14.06 -21.32
CA LYS A 495 30.32 14.37 -22.17
C LYS A 495 31.61 13.77 -21.61
N GLU A 496 31.84 13.81 -20.30
CA GLU A 496 32.98 13.15 -19.67
C GLU A 496 32.90 11.63 -19.78
N TYR A 497 31.72 11.03 -19.61
CA TYR A 497 31.51 9.60 -19.77
C TYR A 497 31.82 9.15 -21.19
N PHE A 498 31.25 9.82 -22.22
CA PHE A 498 31.55 9.52 -23.61
C PHE A 498 33.00 9.85 -24.00
N MET A 499 33.63 10.88 -23.41
CA MET A 499 35.07 11.12 -23.56
C MET A 499 35.91 10.00 -22.93
N LYS A 500 35.53 9.50 -21.75
CA LYS A 500 36.20 8.39 -21.07
C LYS A 500 36.05 7.09 -21.87
N GLU A 501 34.85 6.73 -22.31
CA GLU A 501 34.63 5.57 -23.18
C GLU A 501 35.30 5.72 -24.57
N TYR A 502 35.40 6.93 -25.12
CA TYR A 502 36.16 7.18 -26.36
C TYR A 502 37.67 6.98 -26.16
N HIS A 503 38.23 7.43 -25.03
CA HIS A 503 39.63 7.14 -24.69
C HIS A 503 39.85 5.65 -24.42
N LYS A 504 38.91 4.98 -23.77
CA LYS A 504 38.90 3.53 -23.51
C LYS A 504 38.86 2.72 -24.81
N ALA A 505 38.05 3.15 -25.80
CA ALA A 505 38.00 2.56 -27.13
C ALA A 505 39.31 2.81 -27.92
N LEU A 506 39.90 4.00 -27.84
CA LEU A 506 41.22 4.29 -28.39
C LEU A 506 42.32 3.45 -27.72
N GLU A 507 42.23 3.19 -26.41
CA GLU A 507 43.20 2.41 -25.66
C GLU A 507 43.03 0.91 -25.90
N GLN A 508 41.81 0.42 -26.13
CA GLN A 508 41.53 -0.92 -26.65
C GLN A 508 42.08 -1.10 -28.08
N LEU A 509 41.94 -0.09 -28.95
CA LEU A 509 42.56 -0.09 -30.28
C LEU A 509 44.10 0.00 -30.24
N ARG A 510 44.67 0.67 -29.22
CA ARG A 510 46.13 0.75 -29.01
C ARG A 510 46.73 -0.53 -28.41
N ASN A 511 45.90 -1.35 -27.74
CA ASN A 511 46.33 -2.55 -27.03
C ASN A 511 45.93 -3.86 -27.74
N VAL A 512 45.73 -3.84 -29.07
CA VAL A 512 45.63 -5.08 -29.87
C VAL A 512 47.03 -5.72 -29.94
N PRO A 513 47.22 -6.97 -29.48
CA PRO A 513 48.54 -7.60 -29.47
C PRO A 513 49.00 -7.98 -30.88
N VAL A 514 50.08 -7.35 -31.34
CA VAL A 514 50.84 -7.80 -32.51
C VAL A 514 51.65 -9.03 -32.08
N ASN A 515 51.13 -10.23 -32.37
CA ASN A 515 51.89 -11.47 -32.16
C ASN A 515 52.88 -11.69 -33.31
N ASP A 516 54.16 -11.42 -33.06
CA ASP A 516 55.27 -11.46 -34.04
C ASP A 516 55.61 -12.86 -34.62
N THR A 517 54.86 -13.91 -34.27
CA THR A 517 55.11 -15.29 -34.70
C THR A 517 54.90 -15.54 -36.20
N SER A 518 54.21 -14.66 -36.92
CA SER A 518 53.94 -14.82 -38.36
C SER A 518 55.09 -14.40 -39.28
N SER A 519 56.01 -13.54 -38.82
CA SER A 519 57.06 -12.97 -39.69
C SER A 519 58.27 -13.89 -39.87
N SER A 520 58.79 -14.48 -38.78
CA SER A 520 59.94 -15.39 -38.83
C SER A 520 59.64 -16.64 -39.66
N ILE A 521 58.52 -17.30 -39.39
CA ILE A 521 58.16 -18.58 -40.04
C ILE A 521 58.02 -18.42 -41.57
N ILE A 522 57.52 -17.27 -42.05
CA ILE A 522 57.40 -16.98 -43.48
C ILE A 522 58.77 -16.65 -44.12
N SER A 523 59.74 -16.15 -43.35
CA SER A 523 61.13 -16.01 -43.80
C SER A 523 61.84 -17.36 -43.89
N ASP A 524 61.76 -18.16 -42.83
CA ASP A 524 62.45 -19.45 -42.72
C ASP A 524 61.94 -20.46 -43.77
N LEU A 525 60.62 -20.53 -44.00
CA LEU A 525 60.04 -21.37 -45.05
C LEU A 525 60.42 -20.91 -46.46
N LYS A 526 60.60 -19.61 -46.72
CA LYS A 526 61.08 -19.10 -48.02
C LYS A 526 62.55 -19.40 -48.27
N GLN A 527 63.38 -19.40 -47.23
CA GLN A 527 64.77 -19.81 -47.33
C GLN A 527 64.88 -21.33 -47.56
N GLN A 528 64.13 -22.13 -46.79
CA GLN A 528 64.07 -23.58 -46.99
C GLN A 528 63.54 -23.97 -48.39
N LEU A 529 62.60 -23.21 -48.97
CA LEU A 529 62.15 -23.48 -50.34
C LEU A 529 63.30 -23.30 -51.36
N LYS A 530 64.03 -22.17 -51.30
CA LYS A 530 65.19 -21.91 -52.16
C LYS A 530 66.29 -22.95 -52.00
N ASP A 531 66.57 -23.37 -50.76
CA ASP A 531 67.61 -24.37 -50.49
C ASP A 531 67.21 -25.76 -51.00
N LYS A 532 65.91 -26.07 -51.10
CA LYS A 532 65.40 -27.28 -51.75
C LYS A 532 65.38 -27.17 -53.28
N GLU A 533 64.96 -26.06 -53.85
CA GLU A 533 65.04 -25.78 -55.29
C GLU A 533 66.49 -25.89 -55.80
N ALA A 534 67.45 -25.35 -55.04
CA ALA A 534 68.88 -25.46 -55.31
C ALA A 534 69.45 -26.87 -55.09
N VAL A 535 68.71 -27.82 -54.51
CA VAL A 535 69.08 -29.25 -54.44
C VAL A 535 68.43 -30.03 -55.58
N ILE A 536 67.18 -29.72 -55.94
CA ILE A 536 66.48 -30.32 -57.09
C ILE A 536 67.27 -30.04 -58.38
N MET A 537 67.66 -28.79 -58.64
CA MET A 537 68.49 -28.42 -59.80
C MET A 537 69.80 -29.24 -59.90
N ARG A 538 70.43 -29.58 -58.75
CA ARG A 538 71.65 -30.41 -58.74
C ARG A 538 71.35 -31.87 -59.08
N LEU A 539 70.33 -32.46 -58.45
CA LEU A 539 69.90 -33.82 -58.73
C LEU A 539 69.39 -33.99 -60.17
N GLU A 540 68.77 -32.98 -60.76
CA GLU A 540 68.37 -32.98 -62.17
C GLU A 540 69.59 -32.95 -63.11
N THR A 541 70.64 -32.18 -62.78
CA THR A 541 71.90 -32.23 -63.55
C THR A 541 72.64 -33.56 -63.42
N GLU A 542 72.65 -34.18 -62.24
CA GLU A 542 73.25 -35.51 -62.01
C GLU A 542 72.46 -36.61 -62.74
N MET A 543 71.12 -36.55 -62.74
CA MET A 543 70.27 -37.49 -63.48
C MET A 543 70.42 -37.35 -65.01
N GLN A 544 70.74 -36.16 -65.52
CA GLN A 544 71.08 -35.95 -66.94
C GLN A 544 72.49 -36.41 -67.33
N LEU A 545 73.41 -36.57 -66.37
CA LEU A 545 74.72 -37.19 -66.58
C LEU A 545 74.58 -38.71 -66.56
N MET A 546 73.95 -39.28 -65.52
CA MET A 546 73.74 -40.73 -65.38
C MET A 546 72.97 -41.34 -66.56
N ASN A 547 72.00 -40.63 -67.14
CA ASN A 547 71.28 -41.10 -68.35
C ASN A 547 72.13 -41.03 -69.65
N ARG A 548 73.19 -40.22 -69.70
CA ARG A 548 74.14 -40.23 -70.83
C ARG A 548 75.13 -41.40 -70.72
N GLU A 549 75.62 -41.67 -69.52
CA GLU A 549 76.59 -42.76 -69.27
C GLU A 549 75.97 -44.16 -69.43
N ARG A 550 74.67 -44.31 -69.11
CA ARG A 550 73.95 -45.60 -69.27
C ARG A 550 73.63 -45.97 -70.72
N SER A 551 73.84 -45.08 -71.68
CA SER A 551 73.42 -45.24 -73.09
C SER A 551 74.51 -45.77 -74.03
N HIS A 552 75.62 -46.34 -73.51
CA HIS A 552 76.77 -46.75 -74.33
C HIS A 552 77.43 -48.10 -73.95
N ALA A 553 76.65 -49.11 -73.52
CA ALA A 553 77.19 -50.45 -73.29
C ALA A 553 76.18 -51.61 -73.48
N LEU A 554 75.94 -52.00 -74.75
CA LEU A 554 75.78 -53.41 -75.23
C LEU A 554 75.10 -53.46 -76.61
N LEU A 555 75.83 -53.90 -77.64
CA LEU A 555 75.30 -54.64 -78.78
C LEU A 555 76.43 -55.33 -79.58
N GLU A 556 76.02 -56.36 -80.34
CA GLU A 556 76.76 -57.14 -81.35
C GLU A 556 77.83 -58.19 -80.96
N ASN A 557 77.87 -59.21 -81.85
CA ASN A 557 78.98 -60.11 -82.20
C ASN A 557 79.30 -61.32 -81.27
N VAL A 558 79.49 -62.55 -81.80
CA VAL A 558 79.31 -63.05 -83.19
C VAL A 558 79.11 -64.58 -83.21
N GLY A 559 78.72 -65.14 -84.37
CA GLY A 559 78.93 -66.56 -84.66
C GLY A 559 79.14 -66.83 -86.15
N ASN A 560 80.17 -67.61 -86.53
CA ASN A 560 80.26 -68.22 -87.86
C ASN A 560 81.23 -69.43 -87.95
N ASN A 561 80.95 -70.26 -88.96
CA ASN A 561 81.44 -71.61 -89.30
C ASN A 561 82.95 -71.83 -89.57
N GLY A 562 83.41 -73.10 -89.54
CA GLY A 562 84.68 -73.56 -90.15
C GLY A 562 85.10 -75.03 -89.85
N PRO A 563 85.22 -75.95 -90.83
CA PRO A 563 85.52 -77.39 -90.60
C PRO A 563 86.84 -77.92 -91.24
N CYS A 564 87.34 -79.08 -90.78
CA CYS A 564 88.30 -79.93 -91.52
C CYS A 564 88.28 -81.41 -91.05
N ASN A 565 88.79 -82.35 -91.87
CA ASN A 565 88.70 -83.81 -91.67
C ASN A 565 90.04 -84.47 -91.29
N ASN A 566 90.03 -85.42 -90.34
CA ASN A 566 90.97 -86.56 -90.29
C ASN A 566 90.38 -87.69 -89.39
N PRO A 567 90.60 -88.99 -89.67
CA PRO A 567 89.65 -90.06 -89.29
C PRO A 567 89.71 -90.58 -87.83
N ASN A 568 90.23 -89.82 -86.86
CA ASN A 568 90.23 -90.20 -85.43
C ASN A 568 88.96 -89.77 -84.66
N CYS A 569 87.95 -89.20 -85.31
CA CYS A 569 86.82 -88.53 -84.65
C CYS A 569 85.87 -89.41 -83.80
N LYS A 570 85.88 -90.74 -83.95
CA LYS A 570 84.87 -91.64 -83.33
C LYS A 570 84.91 -91.77 -81.79
N ARG A 571 85.82 -91.06 -81.09
CA ARG A 571 85.79 -90.90 -79.61
C ARG A 571 85.21 -89.55 -79.18
N ARG A 572 85.84 -88.44 -79.59
CA ARG A 572 85.44 -87.06 -79.23
C ARG A 572 83.97 -86.72 -79.53
N GLN A 573 83.37 -87.37 -80.51
CA GLN A 573 82.00 -87.08 -80.94
C GLN A 573 80.95 -87.39 -79.85
N ARG A 574 81.21 -88.31 -78.92
CA ARG A 574 80.34 -88.59 -77.76
C ARG A 574 80.51 -87.59 -76.62
N GLU A 575 81.73 -87.11 -76.39
CA GLU A 575 82.05 -86.13 -75.34
C GLU A 575 81.43 -84.76 -75.67
N MET A 576 81.40 -84.38 -76.94
CA MET A 576 80.75 -83.17 -77.46
C MET A 576 79.21 -83.21 -77.44
N GLU A 577 78.62 -84.39 -77.28
CA GLU A 577 77.16 -84.57 -77.30
C GLU A 577 76.57 -84.33 -75.90
N ILE A 578 77.19 -84.92 -74.86
CA ILE A 578 76.84 -84.73 -73.45
C ILE A 578 76.87 -83.24 -73.05
N LEU A 579 77.94 -82.53 -73.37
CA LEU A 579 78.09 -81.11 -73.03
C LEU A 579 77.03 -80.20 -73.72
N ARG A 580 76.37 -80.67 -74.79
CA ARG A 580 75.24 -79.95 -75.41
C ARG A 580 73.93 -80.22 -74.66
N ASP A 581 73.76 -81.38 -74.05
CA ASP A 581 72.60 -81.66 -73.21
C ASP A 581 72.66 -80.91 -71.87
N ASP A 582 73.85 -80.77 -71.28
CA ASP A 582 74.05 -79.98 -70.05
C ASP A 582 73.73 -78.49 -70.26
N VAL A 583 74.17 -77.90 -71.39
CA VAL A 583 73.84 -76.52 -71.76
C VAL A 583 72.35 -76.37 -72.03
N ARG A 584 71.72 -77.32 -72.76
CA ARG A 584 70.27 -77.30 -72.99
C ARG A 584 69.46 -77.40 -71.69
N HIS A 585 69.88 -78.22 -70.72
CA HIS A 585 69.26 -78.24 -69.40
C HIS A 585 69.41 -76.90 -68.68
N SER A 586 70.61 -76.31 -68.68
CA SER A 586 70.88 -75.01 -68.08
C SER A 586 70.04 -73.87 -68.70
N GLU A 587 69.83 -73.90 -70.02
CA GLU A 587 68.95 -72.97 -70.73
C GLU A 587 67.47 -73.18 -70.37
N ILE A 588 67.02 -74.44 -70.29
CA ILE A 588 65.64 -74.78 -69.87
C ILE A 588 65.39 -74.35 -68.41
N GLU A 589 66.32 -74.57 -67.50
CA GLU A 589 66.22 -74.09 -66.11
C GLU A 589 66.23 -72.56 -66.03
N SER A 590 67.13 -71.89 -66.75
CA SER A 590 67.18 -70.42 -66.83
C SER A 590 65.86 -69.83 -67.35
N ASN A 591 65.30 -70.41 -68.40
CA ASN A 591 64.01 -69.95 -68.97
C ASN A 591 62.82 -70.29 -68.03
N THR A 592 62.87 -71.43 -67.34
CA THR A 592 61.87 -71.80 -66.31
C THR A 592 61.91 -70.87 -65.11
N LEU A 593 63.11 -70.45 -64.67
CA LEU A 593 63.30 -69.48 -63.59
C LEU A 593 62.85 -68.08 -64.01
N LYS A 594 63.13 -67.65 -65.25
CA LYS A 594 62.60 -66.38 -65.79
C LYS A 594 61.08 -66.39 -65.86
N ALA A 595 60.47 -67.48 -66.36
CA ALA A 595 59.01 -67.61 -66.42
C ALA A 595 58.37 -67.56 -65.01
N LYS A 596 58.96 -68.24 -64.02
CA LYS A 596 58.53 -68.18 -62.62
C LYS A 596 58.69 -66.78 -62.01
N LEU A 597 59.82 -66.12 -62.26
CA LEU A 597 60.07 -64.76 -61.77
C LEU A 597 59.09 -63.76 -62.40
N GLN A 598 58.80 -63.91 -63.69
CA GLN A 598 57.80 -63.11 -64.40
C GLN A 598 56.41 -63.33 -63.82
N SER A 599 55.93 -64.57 -63.66
CA SER A 599 54.59 -64.82 -63.11
C SER A 599 54.46 -64.34 -61.65
N VAL A 600 55.53 -64.47 -60.84
CA VAL A 600 55.56 -63.90 -59.49
C VAL A 600 55.44 -62.37 -59.57
N ASN A 601 56.23 -61.71 -60.41
CA ASN A 601 56.21 -60.25 -60.55
C ASN A 601 54.86 -59.72 -61.07
N GLU A 602 54.24 -60.41 -62.03
CA GLU A 602 52.89 -60.12 -62.52
C GLU A 602 51.85 -60.25 -61.40
N THR A 603 51.93 -61.31 -60.57
CA THR A 603 51.02 -61.45 -59.42
C THR A 603 51.28 -60.44 -58.31
N THR A 604 52.52 -59.98 -58.06
CA THR A 604 52.78 -58.92 -57.08
C THR A 604 52.27 -57.56 -57.56
N VAL A 605 52.48 -57.21 -58.84
CA VAL A 605 51.93 -55.97 -59.43
C VAL A 605 50.40 -55.98 -59.39
N PHE A 606 49.76 -57.08 -59.80
CA PHE A 606 48.29 -57.21 -59.72
C PHE A 606 47.76 -57.09 -58.29
N ASN A 607 48.42 -57.69 -57.30
CA ASN A 607 48.04 -57.54 -55.90
C ASN A 607 48.27 -56.10 -55.39
N GLU A 608 49.36 -55.44 -55.76
CA GLU A 608 49.59 -54.03 -55.44
C GLU A 608 48.52 -53.12 -56.03
N GLU A 609 48.15 -53.28 -57.30
CA GLU A 609 47.09 -52.50 -57.94
C GLU A 609 45.74 -52.73 -57.27
N ARG A 610 45.40 -53.98 -56.95
CA ARG A 610 44.19 -54.33 -56.19
C ARG A 610 44.17 -53.66 -54.81
N MET A 611 45.30 -53.65 -54.09
CA MET A 611 45.41 -53.00 -52.79
C MET A 611 45.33 -51.47 -52.90
N LYS A 612 46.03 -50.86 -53.87
CA LYS A 612 45.97 -49.41 -54.16
C LYS A 612 44.54 -48.97 -54.47
N LYS A 613 43.80 -49.76 -55.26
CA LYS A 613 42.39 -49.51 -55.57
C LYS A 613 41.50 -49.63 -54.32
N ALA A 614 41.69 -50.67 -53.50
CA ALA A 614 40.95 -50.83 -52.25
C ALA A 614 41.23 -49.69 -51.24
N PHE A 615 42.46 -49.17 -51.18
CA PHE A 615 42.78 -47.98 -50.40
C PHE A 615 42.09 -46.71 -50.94
N GLN A 616 42.07 -46.50 -52.26
CA GLN A 616 41.35 -45.37 -52.88
C GLN A 616 39.83 -45.45 -52.65
N GLU A 617 39.25 -46.65 -52.72
CA GLU A 617 37.83 -46.88 -52.42
C GLU A 617 37.52 -46.61 -50.93
N MET A 618 38.41 -47.03 -50.01
CA MET A 618 38.29 -46.72 -48.58
C MET A 618 38.47 -45.22 -48.27
N GLU A 619 39.46 -44.55 -48.88
CA GLU A 619 39.62 -43.09 -48.74
C GLU A 619 38.39 -42.33 -49.24
N ALA A 620 37.82 -42.74 -50.37
CA ALA A 620 36.60 -42.14 -50.89
C ALA A 620 35.40 -42.37 -49.96
N HIS A 621 35.35 -43.52 -49.27
CA HIS A 621 34.35 -43.79 -48.24
C HIS A 621 34.55 -42.94 -46.98
N ILE A 622 35.80 -42.76 -46.52
CA ILE A 622 36.13 -41.91 -45.37
C ILE A 622 35.75 -40.45 -45.66
N ARG A 623 36.09 -39.93 -46.84
CA ARG A 623 35.72 -38.55 -47.24
C ARG A 623 34.20 -38.33 -47.24
N LYS A 624 33.42 -39.30 -47.74
CA LYS A 624 31.94 -39.26 -47.67
C LYS A 624 31.43 -39.22 -46.24
N LEU A 625 31.91 -40.11 -45.36
CA LEU A 625 31.53 -40.11 -43.94
C LEU A 625 31.93 -38.80 -43.23
N GLU A 626 33.05 -38.19 -43.60
CA GLU A 626 33.42 -36.87 -43.10
C GLU A 626 32.49 -35.76 -43.60
N ASP A 627 32.07 -35.79 -44.87
CA ASP A 627 31.14 -34.81 -45.43
C ASP A 627 29.73 -34.96 -44.84
N GLU A 628 29.24 -36.19 -44.70
CA GLU A 628 27.99 -36.51 -43.98
C GLU A 628 28.05 -36.00 -42.53
N ARG A 629 29.17 -36.23 -41.83
CA ARG A 629 29.42 -35.68 -40.49
C ARG A 629 29.48 -34.14 -40.49
N ARG A 630 30.09 -33.51 -41.50
CA ARG A 630 30.16 -32.04 -41.65
C ARG A 630 28.76 -31.45 -41.82
N GLU A 631 27.91 -32.05 -42.66
CA GLU A 631 26.52 -31.59 -42.83
C GLU A 631 25.65 -31.87 -41.60
N LEU A 632 25.80 -33.02 -40.94
CA LEU A 632 25.09 -33.30 -39.68
C LEU A 632 25.43 -32.28 -38.58
N VAL A 633 26.71 -31.89 -38.44
CA VAL A 633 27.12 -30.85 -37.46
C VAL A 633 26.57 -29.48 -37.82
N LYS A 634 26.47 -29.12 -39.11
CA LYS A 634 25.77 -27.88 -39.53
C LYS A 634 24.28 -27.96 -39.22
N GLY A 635 23.64 -29.10 -39.45
CA GLY A 635 22.25 -29.38 -39.08
C GLY A 635 22.00 -29.20 -37.58
N GLU A 636 22.87 -29.77 -36.74
CA GLU A 636 22.77 -29.64 -35.29
C GLU A 636 22.98 -28.18 -34.83
N LEU A 637 23.98 -27.48 -35.37
CA LEU A 637 24.24 -26.08 -35.03
C LEU A 637 23.08 -25.15 -35.42
N THR A 638 22.51 -25.35 -36.61
CA THR A 638 21.33 -24.58 -37.06
C THR A 638 20.11 -24.90 -36.20
N GLN A 639 19.84 -26.18 -35.91
CA GLN A 639 18.77 -26.57 -34.98
C GLN A 639 18.96 -25.97 -33.58
N ARG A 640 20.17 -26.02 -33.00
CA ARG A 640 20.49 -25.37 -31.70
C ARG A 640 20.22 -23.86 -31.75
N SER A 641 20.57 -23.18 -32.84
CA SER A 641 20.30 -21.74 -32.99
C SER A 641 18.80 -21.44 -33.09
N SER A 642 18.02 -22.27 -33.80
CA SER A 642 16.57 -22.15 -33.86
C SER A 642 15.89 -22.43 -32.51
N ILE A 643 16.40 -23.40 -31.74
CA ILE A 643 15.92 -23.69 -30.38
C ILE A 643 16.20 -22.49 -29.47
N SER A 644 17.41 -21.92 -29.49
CA SER A 644 17.74 -20.71 -28.70
C SER A 644 16.82 -19.53 -29.05
N HIS A 645 16.52 -19.33 -30.35
CA HIS A 645 15.60 -18.27 -30.79
C HIS A 645 14.18 -18.50 -30.25
N LEU A 646 13.66 -19.73 -30.38
CA LEU A 646 12.33 -20.10 -29.87
C LEU A 646 12.25 -20.02 -28.34
N GLU A 647 13.34 -20.34 -27.63
CA GLU A 647 13.42 -20.15 -26.17
C GLU A 647 13.40 -18.67 -25.78
N ASP A 648 14.09 -17.80 -26.51
CA ASP A 648 14.12 -16.36 -26.22
C ASP A 648 12.82 -15.66 -26.63
N GLU A 649 12.17 -16.09 -27.71
CA GLU A 649 10.78 -15.74 -28.04
C GLU A 649 9.81 -16.20 -26.95
N TYR A 650 9.95 -17.44 -26.45
CA TYR A 650 9.13 -17.95 -25.35
C TYR A 650 9.33 -17.15 -24.05
N LYS A 651 10.58 -16.79 -23.71
CA LYS A 651 10.91 -15.91 -22.57
C LYS A 651 10.26 -14.53 -22.75
N SER A 652 10.35 -13.94 -23.95
CA SER A 652 9.75 -12.65 -24.29
C SER A 652 8.22 -12.67 -24.17
N VAL A 653 7.55 -13.66 -24.79
CA VAL A 653 6.09 -13.83 -24.72
C VAL A 653 5.62 -14.10 -23.28
N LYS A 654 6.39 -14.87 -22.50
CA LYS A 654 6.10 -15.13 -21.08
C LYS A 654 6.18 -13.85 -20.22
N GLU A 655 7.17 -12.99 -20.47
CA GLU A 655 7.28 -11.70 -19.77
C GLU A 655 6.20 -10.70 -20.23
N GLN A 656 5.85 -10.66 -21.52
CA GLN A 656 4.70 -9.89 -22.02
C GLN A 656 3.39 -10.35 -21.38
N LEU A 657 3.19 -11.66 -21.24
CA LEU A 657 2.02 -12.22 -20.53
C LEU A 657 2.01 -11.82 -19.04
N ARG A 658 3.18 -11.81 -18.38
CA ARG A 658 3.31 -11.36 -16.99
C ARG A 658 2.99 -9.86 -16.84
N GLN A 659 3.44 -9.03 -17.79
CA GLN A 659 3.14 -7.60 -17.83
C GLN A 659 1.63 -7.36 -18.07
N ALA A 660 1.03 -8.02 -19.05
CA ALA A 660 -0.42 -7.95 -19.29
C ALA A 660 -1.26 -8.44 -18.10
N GLN A 661 -0.77 -9.43 -17.32
CA GLN A 661 -1.40 -9.86 -16.08
C GLN A 661 -1.30 -8.81 -14.97
N MET A 662 -0.18 -8.08 -14.86
CA MET A 662 -0.04 -6.95 -13.94
C MET A 662 -0.90 -5.75 -14.36
N GLU A 663 -0.96 -5.41 -15.65
CA GLU A 663 -1.85 -4.38 -16.17
C GLU A 663 -3.33 -4.73 -15.92
N LEU A 664 -3.72 -5.99 -16.13
CA LEU A 664 -5.08 -6.44 -15.85
C LEU A 664 -5.41 -6.44 -14.34
N SER A 665 -4.44 -6.64 -13.45
CA SER A 665 -4.66 -6.52 -12.00
C SER A 665 -4.77 -5.06 -11.55
N THR A 666 -3.95 -4.14 -12.08
CA THR A 666 -4.08 -2.70 -11.79
C THR A 666 -5.36 -2.11 -12.39
N LEU A 667 -5.77 -2.54 -13.59
CA LEU A 667 -7.05 -2.17 -14.18
C LEU A 667 -8.22 -2.65 -13.30
N ARG A 668 -8.21 -3.90 -12.80
CA ARG A 668 -9.21 -4.39 -11.83
C ARG A 668 -9.24 -3.57 -10.54
N ALA A 669 -8.08 -3.21 -9.99
CA ALA A 669 -8.00 -2.36 -8.80
C ALA A 669 -8.61 -0.96 -9.07
N SER A 670 -8.26 -0.32 -10.19
CA SER A 670 -8.82 0.97 -10.58
C SER A 670 -10.33 0.90 -10.84
N TYR A 671 -10.82 -0.19 -11.44
CA TYR A 671 -12.24 -0.41 -11.68
C TYR A 671 -13.02 -0.57 -10.36
N ASN A 672 -12.47 -1.32 -9.41
CA ASN A 672 -13.07 -1.47 -8.08
C ASN A 672 -13.10 -0.14 -7.31
N GLN A 673 -12.04 0.66 -7.41
CA GLN A 673 -11.99 2.01 -6.85
C GLN A 673 -13.02 2.94 -7.52
N LEU A 674 -13.15 2.89 -8.86
CA LEU A 674 -14.14 3.67 -9.61
C LEU A 674 -15.57 3.26 -9.27
N LYS A 675 -15.82 1.95 -9.08
CA LYS A 675 -17.10 1.40 -8.64
C LYS A 675 -17.48 1.88 -7.24
N LEU A 676 -16.52 1.88 -6.30
CA LEU A 676 -16.73 2.40 -4.94
C LEU A 676 -17.04 3.91 -4.95
N LEU A 677 -16.34 4.68 -5.79
CA LEU A 677 -16.61 6.10 -6.00
C LEU A 677 -17.99 6.34 -6.63
N ASN A 678 -18.42 5.50 -7.59
CA ASN A 678 -19.78 5.58 -8.14
C ASN A 678 -20.83 5.29 -7.07
N GLU A 679 -20.67 4.21 -6.30
CA GLU A 679 -21.58 3.89 -5.19
C GLU A 679 -21.61 4.96 -4.10
N GLN A 680 -20.54 5.76 -3.93
CA GLN A 680 -20.54 6.94 -3.06
C GLN A 680 -21.27 8.13 -3.71
N ALA A 681 -21.07 8.36 -5.01
CA ALA A 681 -21.78 9.39 -5.77
C ALA A 681 -23.29 9.11 -5.86
N ASP A 682 -23.71 7.87 -6.07
CA ASP A 682 -25.11 7.44 -6.10
C ASP A 682 -25.80 7.68 -4.75
N ARG A 683 -25.10 7.39 -3.64
CA ARG A 683 -25.58 7.70 -2.27
C ARG A 683 -25.69 9.21 -2.03
N ALA A 684 -24.67 9.99 -2.41
CA ALA A 684 -24.70 11.44 -2.29
C ALA A 684 -25.80 12.08 -3.16
N LEU A 685 -26.08 11.50 -4.33
CA LEU A 685 -27.17 11.91 -5.22
C LEU A 685 -28.54 11.58 -4.62
N ALA A 686 -28.72 10.39 -4.05
CA ALA A 686 -29.96 10.00 -3.37
C ALA A 686 -30.24 10.89 -2.15
N ASP A 687 -29.21 11.19 -1.34
CA ASP A 687 -29.28 12.14 -0.23
C ASP A 687 -29.67 13.55 -0.70
N ALA A 688 -29.09 14.02 -1.80
CA ALA A 688 -29.39 15.34 -2.38
C ALA A 688 -30.83 15.39 -2.93
N GLN A 689 -31.29 14.32 -3.61
CA GLN A 689 -32.66 14.20 -4.10
C GLN A 689 -33.68 14.12 -2.96
N SER A 690 -33.37 13.41 -1.86
CA SER A 690 -34.21 13.36 -0.67
C SER A 690 -34.33 14.74 0.00
N LYS A 691 -33.22 15.46 0.14
CA LYS A 691 -33.19 16.84 0.67
C LYS A 691 -33.94 17.83 -0.25
N MET A 692 -33.83 17.67 -1.57
CA MET A 692 -34.57 18.46 -2.55
C MET A 692 -36.08 18.22 -2.44
N LEU A 693 -36.52 16.96 -2.41
CA LEU A 693 -37.93 16.58 -2.25
C LEU A 693 -38.51 17.07 -0.90
N HIS A 694 -37.70 17.05 0.17
CA HIS A 694 -38.09 17.63 1.45
C HIS A 694 -38.30 19.15 1.33
N ALA A 695 -37.36 19.88 0.71
CA ALA A 695 -37.50 21.31 0.49
C ALA A 695 -38.69 21.65 -0.45
N GLU A 696 -38.96 20.84 -1.46
CA GLU A 696 -40.14 20.99 -2.34
C GLU A 696 -41.46 20.80 -1.57
N THR A 697 -41.53 19.82 -0.67
CA THR A 697 -42.73 19.60 0.17
C THR A 697 -42.89 20.68 1.24
N GLU A 698 -41.81 21.18 1.83
CA GLU A 698 -41.86 22.36 2.70
C GLU A 698 -42.32 23.61 1.95
N LEU A 699 -41.77 23.89 0.77
CA LEU A 699 -42.20 25.00 -0.08
C LEU A 699 -43.67 24.87 -0.48
N ALA A 700 -44.17 23.67 -0.77
CA ALA A 700 -45.59 23.43 -1.03
C ALA A 700 -46.48 23.73 0.19
N ASN A 701 -46.03 23.34 1.40
CA ASN A 701 -46.73 23.66 2.65
C ASN A 701 -46.76 25.18 2.90
N TYR A 702 -45.63 25.88 2.74
CA TYR A 702 -45.57 27.35 2.85
C TYR A 702 -46.46 28.03 1.80
N HIS A 703 -46.52 27.53 0.57
CA HIS A 703 -47.45 28.05 -0.45
C HIS A 703 -48.93 27.85 -0.07
N SER A 704 -49.29 26.75 0.60
CA SER A 704 -50.66 26.58 1.12
C SER A 704 -50.95 27.58 2.23
N ILE A 705 -50.05 27.71 3.21
CA ILE A 705 -50.21 28.66 4.34
C ILE A 705 -50.33 30.11 3.83
N MET A 706 -49.49 30.52 2.87
CA MET A 706 -49.59 31.83 2.21
C MET A 706 -50.93 32.01 1.48
N LYS A 707 -51.41 30.97 0.79
CA LYS A 707 -52.69 31.01 0.06
C LYS A 707 -53.90 31.11 0.99
N ASP A 708 -53.83 30.48 2.17
CA ASP A 708 -54.87 30.56 3.19
C ASP A 708 -54.83 31.90 3.95
N SER A 709 -53.65 32.41 4.28
CA SER A 709 -53.48 33.77 4.82
C SER A 709 -53.99 34.84 3.82
N HIS A 710 -53.70 34.72 2.53
CA HIS A 710 -54.27 35.60 1.50
C HIS A 710 -55.80 35.50 1.38
N ARG A 711 -56.40 34.34 1.66
CA ARG A 711 -57.87 34.19 1.72
C ARG A 711 -58.45 34.94 2.92
N GLU A 712 -57.79 34.89 4.07
CA GLU A 712 -58.18 35.63 5.27
C GLU A 712 -58.01 37.14 5.08
N THR A 713 -56.89 37.61 4.52
CA THR A 713 -56.70 39.03 4.14
C THR A 713 -57.81 39.51 3.21
N ALA A 714 -58.12 38.75 2.15
CA ALA A 714 -59.19 39.08 1.22
C ALA A 714 -60.62 38.99 1.81
N VAL A 715 -60.80 38.41 3.00
CA VAL A 715 -62.05 38.51 3.78
C VAL A 715 -62.03 39.77 4.65
N HIS A 716 -60.91 40.10 5.28
CA HIS A 716 -60.76 41.35 6.04
C HIS A 716 -60.89 42.59 5.14
N ASP A 717 -60.34 42.60 3.93
CA ASP A 717 -60.50 43.70 2.97
C ASP A 717 -61.97 43.96 2.60
N ARG A 718 -62.77 42.89 2.51
CA ARG A 718 -64.22 42.99 2.26
C ARG A 718 -64.97 43.59 3.45
N GLU A 719 -64.56 43.27 4.67
CA GLU A 719 -65.14 43.85 5.87
C GLU A 719 -64.71 45.31 6.07
N VAL A 720 -63.44 45.64 5.79
CA VAL A 720 -62.94 47.04 5.81
C VAL A 720 -63.67 47.89 4.77
N THR A 721 -63.89 47.39 3.55
CA THR A 721 -64.66 48.11 2.53
C THR A 721 -66.14 48.23 2.88
N ARG A 722 -66.75 47.20 3.51
CA ARG A 722 -68.12 47.26 4.07
C ARG A 722 -68.25 48.32 5.15
N LEU A 723 -67.38 48.31 6.15
CA LEU A 723 -67.34 49.30 7.24
C LEU A 723 -67.04 50.72 6.73
N THR A 724 -66.22 50.85 5.70
CA THR A 724 -65.95 52.15 5.04
C THR A 724 -67.20 52.70 4.34
N SER A 725 -68.00 51.83 3.71
CA SER A 725 -69.31 52.19 3.15
C SER A 725 -70.29 52.63 4.25
N ASP A 726 -70.40 51.87 5.35
CA ASP A 726 -71.25 52.21 6.49
C ASP A 726 -70.86 53.57 7.09
N LEU A 727 -69.55 53.81 7.31
CA LEU A 727 -69.03 55.10 7.76
C LEU A 727 -69.36 56.25 6.80
N GLN A 728 -69.34 56.01 5.49
CA GLN A 728 -69.71 57.02 4.51
C GLN A 728 -71.21 57.31 4.51
N ILE A 729 -72.07 56.31 4.75
CA ILE A 729 -73.50 56.50 4.97
C ILE A 729 -73.75 57.34 6.24
N MET A 730 -73.07 57.04 7.36
CA MET A 730 -73.21 57.80 8.60
C MET A 730 -72.70 59.25 8.47
N LYS A 731 -71.58 59.49 7.78
CA LYS A 731 -71.11 60.85 7.43
C LYS A 731 -72.13 61.62 6.60
N ASN A 732 -72.74 60.97 5.61
CA ASN A 732 -73.80 61.58 4.79
C ASN A 732 -75.03 61.94 5.64
N GLN A 733 -75.42 61.09 6.60
CA GLN A 733 -76.52 61.39 7.53
C GLN A 733 -76.18 62.57 8.45
N LEU A 734 -74.97 62.62 9.02
CA LEU A 734 -74.51 63.76 9.84
C LEU A 734 -74.62 65.08 9.05
N SER A 735 -74.14 65.09 7.80
CA SER A 735 -74.21 66.26 6.91
C SER A 735 -75.62 66.71 6.52
N LYS A 736 -76.66 65.90 6.77
CA LYS A 736 -78.06 66.31 6.66
C LYS A 736 -78.53 66.97 7.94
N LEU A 737 -78.27 66.36 9.10
CA LEU A 737 -78.61 66.91 10.41
C LEU A 737 -77.94 68.28 10.65
N ASP A 738 -76.70 68.46 10.19
CA ASP A 738 -76.02 69.76 10.23
C ASP A 738 -76.75 70.82 9.40
N ARG A 739 -77.20 70.50 8.18
CA ARG A 739 -77.99 71.41 7.33
C ARG A 739 -79.37 71.69 7.93
N GLU A 740 -80.05 70.67 8.46
CA GLU A 740 -81.36 70.82 9.12
C GLU A 740 -81.26 71.71 10.36
N LYS A 741 -80.16 71.60 11.13
CA LYS A 741 -79.81 72.51 12.23
C LYS A 741 -79.56 73.93 11.73
N ASP A 742 -78.76 74.12 10.70
CA ASP A 742 -78.43 75.45 10.17
C ASP A 742 -79.69 76.13 9.56
N ASP A 743 -80.56 75.35 8.91
CA ASP A 743 -81.90 75.77 8.47
C ASP A 743 -82.83 76.18 9.62
N ILE A 744 -82.67 75.62 10.82
CA ILE A 744 -83.42 76.02 12.02
C ILE A 744 -82.80 77.29 12.63
N LEU A 745 -81.47 77.44 12.62
CA LEU A 745 -80.79 78.65 13.09
C LEU A 745 -81.16 79.85 12.22
N ASN A 746 -81.09 79.74 10.89
CA ASN A 746 -81.52 80.81 9.97
C ASN A 746 -82.96 81.27 10.24
N LYS A 747 -83.88 80.33 10.50
CA LYS A 747 -85.29 80.63 10.85
C LYS A 747 -85.44 81.26 12.23
N LEU A 748 -84.53 80.98 13.17
CA LEU A 748 -84.50 81.62 14.48
C LEU A 748 -83.99 83.07 14.37
N ASP A 749 -82.98 83.30 13.54
CA ASP A 749 -82.42 84.63 13.29
C ASP A 749 -83.43 85.53 12.56
N GLU A 750 -84.11 85.04 11.51
CA GLU A 750 -85.24 85.72 10.86
C GLU A 750 -86.33 86.16 11.87
N LYS A 751 -86.62 85.32 12.88
CA LYS A 751 -87.62 85.62 13.92
C LYS A 751 -87.11 86.61 14.96
N THR A 752 -85.81 86.59 15.25
CA THR A 752 -85.14 87.57 16.11
C THR A 752 -85.12 88.96 15.45
N GLU A 753 -84.81 89.06 14.16
CA GLU A 753 -84.91 90.32 13.39
C GLU A 753 -86.35 90.85 13.33
N GLN A 754 -87.34 89.98 13.12
CA GLN A 754 -88.76 90.35 13.12
C GLN A 754 -89.22 90.88 14.48
N ASN A 755 -88.74 90.32 15.60
CA ASN A 755 -89.01 90.86 16.94
C ASN A 755 -88.36 92.23 17.14
N ALA A 756 -87.08 92.39 16.80
CA ALA A 756 -86.39 93.69 16.91
C ALA A 756 -87.10 94.79 16.09
N ALA A 757 -87.56 94.49 14.88
CA ALA A 757 -88.32 95.42 14.05
C ALA A 757 -89.70 95.79 14.63
N LEU A 758 -90.31 94.94 15.48
CA LEU A 758 -91.54 95.25 16.22
C LEU A 758 -91.26 96.07 17.50
N GLU A 759 -90.13 95.82 18.16
CA GLU A 759 -89.66 96.63 19.30
C GLU A 759 -89.32 98.07 18.87
N ASP A 760 -88.67 98.26 17.71
CA ASP A 760 -88.42 99.58 17.13
C ASP A 760 -89.73 100.31 16.75
N GLN A 761 -90.73 99.58 16.27
CA GLN A 761 -92.07 100.15 16.01
C GLN A 761 -92.74 100.59 17.31
N LEU A 762 -92.67 99.80 18.38
CA LEU A 762 -93.14 100.21 19.72
C LEU A 762 -92.38 101.46 20.22
N LEU A 763 -91.06 101.50 20.06
CA LEU A 763 -90.23 102.68 20.35
C LEU A 763 -90.67 103.93 19.56
N SER A 764 -91.07 103.77 18.30
CA SER A 764 -91.60 104.88 17.49
C SER A 764 -92.94 105.41 18.01
N LYS A 765 -93.84 104.52 18.47
CA LYS A 765 -95.14 104.90 19.07
C LYS A 765 -94.94 105.54 20.44
N ASN A 766 -93.99 105.06 21.24
CA ASN A 766 -93.61 105.68 22.51
C ASN A 766 -93.01 107.08 22.32
N LYS A 767 -92.23 107.31 21.25
CA LYS A 767 -91.77 108.66 20.88
C LYS A 767 -92.93 109.58 20.48
N ALA A 768 -93.97 109.07 19.82
CA ALA A 768 -95.16 109.85 19.51
C ALA A 768 -95.97 110.22 20.78
N LEU A 769 -96.09 109.31 21.75
CA LEU A 769 -96.66 109.61 23.07
C LEU A 769 -95.83 110.67 23.82
N ALA A 770 -94.50 110.55 23.82
CA ALA A 770 -93.60 111.52 24.45
C ALA A 770 -93.67 112.93 23.83
N ASN A 771 -94.20 113.08 22.60
CA ASN A 771 -94.49 114.38 22.00
C ASN A 771 -95.80 114.99 22.52
N LEU A 772 -96.85 114.20 22.77
CA LEU A 772 -98.05 114.66 23.48
C LEU A 772 -97.70 115.04 24.94
N GLU A 773 -96.74 114.36 25.56
CA GLU A 773 -96.15 114.80 26.83
C GLU A 773 -95.37 116.13 26.75
N THR A 774 -95.05 116.65 25.55
CA THR A 774 -94.42 117.97 25.40
C THR A 774 -95.40 119.13 25.44
N GLU A 775 -96.67 118.93 25.10
CA GLU A 775 -97.72 119.92 25.36
C GLU A 775 -97.95 120.03 26.89
N LEU A 776 -97.84 118.90 27.61
CA LEU A 776 -97.73 118.87 29.07
C LEU A 776 -96.46 119.55 29.64
N LYS A 777 -95.41 119.83 28.84
CA LYS A 777 -94.18 120.50 29.31
C LYS A 777 -94.36 122.02 29.51
N GLU A 778 -95.38 122.66 28.93
CA GLU A 778 -95.68 124.06 29.26
C GLU A 778 -96.15 124.20 30.72
N LEU A 779 -96.92 123.24 31.23
CA LEU A 779 -97.26 123.16 32.66
C LEU A 779 -96.01 122.83 33.51
N ARG A 780 -95.02 122.12 32.95
CA ARG A 780 -93.69 121.92 33.56
C ARG A 780 -92.79 123.16 33.47
N ARG A 781 -93.24 124.33 32.99
CA ARG A 781 -92.50 125.60 33.15
C ARG A 781 -92.31 125.98 34.64
N LYS A 782 -93.14 125.45 35.54
CA LYS A 782 -92.93 125.50 37.00
C LYS A 782 -91.87 124.51 37.53
N LEU A 783 -91.55 123.46 36.77
CA LEU A 783 -90.48 122.48 37.05
C LEU A 783 -89.09 123.05 36.76
N SER A 784 -88.98 124.23 36.14
CA SER A 784 -87.73 124.90 35.76
C SER A 784 -86.73 125.13 36.90
N LYS A 785 -87.13 124.96 38.17
CA LYS A 785 -86.24 125.04 39.35
C LYS A 785 -85.66 123.69 39.82
N PHE A 786 -86.15 122.57 39.27
CA PHE A 786 -85.56 121.23 39.49
C PHE A 786 -84.62 120.80 38.36
N VAL A 787 -84.57 121.57 37.26
CA VAL A 787 -83.73 121.27 36.08
C VAL A 787 -82.24 121.33 36.42
N ASP A 788 -81.82 122.30 37.24
CA ASP A 788 -80.42 122.50 37.60
C ASP A 788 -79.85 121.28 38.37
N GLU A 789 -80.59 120.76 39.36
CA GLU A 789 -80.22 119.52 40.06
C GLU A 789 -80.28 118.27 39.16
N SER A 790 -81.18 118.25 38.18
CA SER A 790 -81.32 117.14 37.24
C SER A 790 -80.10 117.03 36.31
N SER A 791 -79.50 118.16 35.91
CA SER A 791 -78.34 118.18 35.01
C SER A 791 -77.13 117.43 35.59
N SER A 792 -76.85 117.63 36.88
CA SER A 792 -75.78 116.94 37.62
C SER A 792 -76.01 115.42 37.67
N LYS A 793 -77.25 115.00 37.94
CA LYS A 793 -77.64 113.58 37.97
C LYS A 793 -77.58 112.93 36.58
N GLU A 794 -77.90 113.67 35.52
CA GLU A 794 -77.83 113.18 34.14
C GLU A 794 -76.38 112.98 33.67
N GLN A 795 -75.45 113.85 34.07
CA GLN A 795 -74.03 113.66 33.76
C GLN A 795 -73.45 112.39 34.41
N ILE A 796 -73.85 112.10 35.66
CA ILE A 796 -73.49 110.86 36.37
C ILE A 796 -74.17 109.63 35.71
N ALA A 797 -75.43 109.75 35.27
CA ALA A 797 -76.11 108.68 34.55
C ALA A 797 -75.39 108.32 33.23
N ARG A 798 -74.94 109.34 32.47
CA ARG A 798 -74.19 109.13 31.22
C ARG A 798 -72.81 108.48 31.46
N SER A 799 -72.08 108.85 32.53
CA SER A 799 -70.82 108.16 32.85
C SER A 799 -71.05 106.72 33.30
N LYS A 800 -72.10 106.44 34.08
CA LYS A 800 -72.48 105.07 34.45
C LYS A 800 -72.98 104.24 33.27
N GLN A 801 -73.62 104.85 32.28
CA GLN A 801 -73.98 104.17 31.04
C GLN A 801 -72.76 103.81 30.19
N GLN A 802 -71.71 104.64 30.18
CA GLN A 802 -70.42 104.32 29.55
C GLN A 802 -69.66 103.21 30.30
N GLU A 803 -69.62 103.26 31.64
CA GLU A 803 -69.09 102.16 32.46
C GLU A 803 -69.82 100.85 32.17
N MET A 804 -71.16 100.86 32.08
CA MET A 804 -71.98 99.68 31.77
C MET A 804 -71.71 99.13 30.36
N GLN A 805 -71.47 99.98 29.36
CA GLN A 805 -71.10 99.56 28.01
C GLN A 805 -69.71 98.92 27.96
N LEU A 806 -68.74 99.43 28.72
CA LEU A 806 -67.42 98.80 28.86
C LEU A 806 -67.53 97.46 29.59
N LEU A 807 -68.32 97.39 30.67
CA LEU A 807 -68.54 96.16 31.43
C LEU A 807 -69.22 95.07 30.62
N ASP A 808 -70.17 95.41 29.74
CA ASP A 808 -70.79 94.44 28.82
C ASP A 808 -69.80 93.99 27.74
N GLN A 809 -68.99 94.88 27.16
CA GLN A 809 -67.92 94.49 26.24
C GLN A 809 -66.91 93.54 26.89
N ASP A 810 -66.54 93.77 28.16
CA ASP A 810 -65.64 92.89 28.90
C ASP A 810 -66.32 91.56 29.26
N LEU A 811 -67.61 91.57 29.61
CA LEU A 811 -68.40 90.35 29.81
C LEU A 811 -68.53 89.52 28.52
N GLN A 812 -68.67 90.17 27.36
CA GLN A 812 -68.64 89.51 26.05
C GLN A 812 -67.26 88.93 25.71
N LYS A 813 -66.15 89.61 26.07
CA LYS A 813 -64.79 89.07 25.93
C LYS A 813 -64.60 87.83 26.81
N GLU A 814 -65.00 87.90 28.08
CA GLU A 814 -64.92 86.78 29.02
C GLU A 814 -65.79 85.58 28.59
N ARG A 815 -66.97 85.81 28.01
CA ARG A 815 -67.76 84.72 27.39
C ARG A 815 -66.98 84.02 26.27
N ARG A 816 -66.39 84.78 25.33
CA ARG A 816 -65.60 84.22 24.22
C ARG A 816 -64.35 83.49 24.70
N LEU A 817 -63.66 84.01 25.73
CA LEU A 817 -62.51 83.36 26.35
C LEU A 817 -62.91 82.06 27.06
N LYS A 818 -64.04 82.06 27.79
CA LYS A 818 -64.62 80.86 28.40
C LYS A 818 -65.04 79.81 27.36
N GLU A 819 -65.66 80.23 26.26
CA GLU A 819 -66.06 79.34 25.16
C GLU A 819 -64.84 78.73 24.46
N ALA A 820 -63.80 79.52 24.18
CA ALA A 820 -62.52 79.02 23.67
C ALA A 820 -61.85 78.03 24.64
N ALA A 821 -61.83 78.34 25.95
CA ALA A 821 -61.29 77.44 26.97
C ALA A 821 -62.09 76.13 27.10
N LEU A 822 -63.42 76.17 26.93
CA LEU A 822 -64.26 74.97 26.92
C LEU A 822 -64.06 74.11 25.66
N LEU A 823 -63.81 74.73 24.50
CA LEU A 823 -63.45 74.02 23.27
C LEU A 823 -62.07 73.37 23.40
N GLU A 824 -61.09 74.09 23.93
CA GLU A 824 -59.74 73.55 24.17
C GLU A 824 -59.74 72.44 25.22
N ASN A 825 -60.53 72.57 26.30
CA ASN A 825 -60.68 71.51 27.29
C ASN A 825 -61.28 70.23 26.68
N LYS A 826 -62.28 70.35 25.80
CA LYS A 826 -62.81 69.21 25.02
C LYS A 826 -61.77 68.63 24.05
N ARG A 827 -60.97 69.48 23.39
CA ARG A 827 -59.87 69.06 22.50
C ARG A 827 -58.86 68.20 23.26
N LEU A 828 -58.37 68.70 24.39
CA LEU A 828 -57.46 68.00 25.30
C LEU A 828 -58.08 66.73 25.90
N GLN A 829 -59.37 66.73 26.21
CA GLN A 829 -60.07 65.52 26.70
C GLN A 829 -60.17 64.43 25.62
N ASN A 830 -60.39 64.81 24.36
CA ASN A 830 -60.39 63.88 23.23
C ASN A 830 -58.97 63.35 22.95
N GLU A 831 -57.95 64.21 22.97
CA GLU A 831 -56.54 63.80 22.83
C GLU A 831 -56.11 62.84 23.95
N LEU A 832 -56.43 63.16 25.20
CA LEU A 832 -56.17 62.28 26.34
C LEU A 832 -56.89 60.93 26.21
N SER A 833 -58.11 60.93 25.64
CA SER A 833 -58.87 59.70 25.38
C SER A 833 -58.24 58.85 24.28
N SER A 834 -57.75 59.47 23.19
CA SER A 834 -56.97 58.80 22.14
C SER A 834 -55.69 58.19 22.71
N VAL A 835 -54.84 59.00 23.34
CA VAL A 835 -53.57 58.55 23.94
C VAL A 835 -53.81 57.45 25.00
N THR A 836 -54.95 57.46 25.68
CA THR A 836 -55.34 56.37 26.62
C THR A 836 -55.74 55.08 25.90
N ALA A 837 -56.31 55.13 24.70
CA ALA A 837 -56.53 53.97 23.83
C ALA A 837 -55.21 53.46 23.23
N ASP A 838 -54.40 54.36 22.66
CA ASP A 838 -53.09 54.06 22.09
C ASP A 838 -52.17 53.37 23.15
N CYS A 839 -52.20 53.87 24.40
CA CYS A 839 -51.49 53.27 25.54
C CYS A 839 -52.10 51.97 26.09
N ARG A 840 -53.28 51.54 25.63
CA ARG A 840 -53.84 50.20 25.90
C ARG A 840 -53.45 49.25 24.78
N ASP A 841 -53.57 49.68 23.54
CA ASP A 841 -53.28 48.82 22.39
C ASP A 841 -51.79 48.49 22.30
N ALA A 842 -50.90 49.46 22.53
CA ALA A 842 -49.46 49.20 22.68
C ALA A 842 -49.11 48.27 23.88
N ARG A 843 -49.97 48.18 24.90
CA ARG A 843 -49.81 47.20 26.00
C ARG A 843 -50.30 45.81 25.60
N ASN A 844 -51.39 45.73 24.83
CA ASN A 844 -51.91 44.48 24.28
C ASN A 844 -50.89 43.87 23.30
N GLU A 845 -50.32 44.68 22.40
CA GLU A 845 -49.23 44.27 21.51
C GLU A 845 -47.99 43.81 22.30
N LEU A 846 -47.59 44.56 23.33
CA LEU A 846 -46.48 44.16 24.20
C LEU A 846 -46.73 42.81 24.91
N GLU A 847 -47.97 42.49 25.31
CA GLU A 847 -48.31 41.15 25.82
C GLU A 847 -48.26 40.07 24.74
N ILE A 848 -48.74 40.35 23.52
CA ILE A 848 -48.66 39.42 22.40
C ILE A 848 -47.19 39.10 22.07
N CYS A 849 -46.33 40.13 21.98
CA CYS A 849 -44.90 39.96 21.75
C CYS A 849 -44.21 39.21 22.91
N LYS A 850 -44.61 39.43 24.17
CA LYS A 850 -44.10 38.63 25.31
C LYS A 850 -44.44 37.15 25.18
N ARG A 851 -45.69 36.81 24.85
CA ARG A 851 -46.14 35.42 24.64
C ARG A 851 -45.40 34.78 23.46
N GLN A 852 -45.22 35.50 22.35
CA GLN A 852 -44.40 35.06 21.21
C GLN A 852 -42.94 34.80 21.62
N ILE A 853 -42.34 35.65 22.44
CA ILE A 853 -40.98 35.45 22.99
C ILE A 853 -40.92 34.22 23.91
N GLU A 854 -41.97 33.93 24.69
CA GLU A 854 -42.05 32.75 25.54
C GLU A 854 -42.24 31.45 24.73
N ASP A 855 -43.04 31.49 23.66
CA ASP A 855 -43.17 30.38 22.72
C ASP A 855 -41.88 30.11 21.95
N LEU A 856 -41.20 31.15 21.46
CA LEU A 856 -39.88 31.02 20.82
C LEU A 856 -38.81 30.49 21.79
N LYS A 857 -38.84 30.89 23.07
CA LYS A 857 -37.98 30.29 24.11
C LYS A 857 -38.29 28.81 24.33
N ARG A 858 -39.57 28.42 24.34
CA ARG A 858 -40.00 27.02 24.49
C ARG A 858 -39.58 26.16 23.29
N GLN A 859 -39.73 26.67 22.07
CA GLN A 859 -39.23 26.04 20.85
C GLN A 859 -37.71 25.91 20.88
N LEU A 860 -36.98 26.97 21.27
CA LEU A 860 -35.52 26.92 21.41
C LEU A 860 -35.07 25.88 22.44
N GLN A 861 -35.78 25.75 23.57
CA GLN A 861 -35.52 24.69 24.56
C GLN A 861 -35.75 23.28 23.99
N GLN A 862 -36.79 23.09 23.17
CA GLN A 862 -37.04 21.83 22.47
C GLN A 862 -35.94 21.52 21.45
N TYR A 863 -35.52 22.49 20.63
CA TYR A 863 -34.39 22.32 19.71
C TYR A 863 -33.08 22.03 20.44
N VAL A 864 -32.78 22.69 21.57
CA VAL A 864 -31.59 22.39 22.38
C VAL A 864 -31.65 20.99 23.01
N ALA A 865 -32.83 20.51 23.40
CA ALA A 865 -33.00 19.15 23.90
C ALA A 865 -32.81 18.10 22.79
N GLU A 866 -33.30 18.37 21.57
CA GLU A 866 -33.14 17.45 20.44
C GLU A 866 -31.72 17.47 19.87
N VAL A 867 -31.05 18.64 19.83
CA VAL A 867 -29.62 18.72 19.51
C VAL A 867 -28.81 17.85 20.48
N LYS A 868 -29.02 17.98 21.79
CA LYS A 868 -28.36 17.11 22.78
C LYS A 868 -28.65 15.63 22.56
N ARG A 869 -29.91 15.28 22.25
CA ARG A 869 -30.30 13.90 21.89
C ARG A 869 -29.50 13.36 20.69
N THR A 870 -29.25 14.21 19.69
CA THR A 870 -28.40 13.85 18.54
C THR A 870 -26.91 13.82 18.89
N GLU A 871 -26.41 14.71 19.74
CA GLU A 871 -25.03 14.73 20.23
C GLU A 871 -24.71 13.46 21.05
N ASP A 872 -25.61 13.06 21.95
CA ASP A 872 -25.53 11.82 22.74
C ASP A 872 -25.53 10.58 21.81
N LEU A 873 -26.42 10.54 20.81
CA LEU A 873 -26.53 9.44 19.85
C LEU A 873 -25.29 9.36 18.93
N ILE A 874 -24.76 10.49 18.47
CA ILE A 874 -23.50 10.56 17.71
C ILE A 874 -22.35 10.07 18.59
N SER A 875 -22.25 10.53 19.84
CA SER A 875 -21.22 10.10 20.79
C SER A 875 -21.26 8.59 21.04
N GLN A 876 -22.45 8.00 21.18
CA GLN A 876 -22.62 6.55 21.26
C GLN A 876 -22.13 5.85 19.97
N LYS A 877 -22.45 6.39 18.79
CA LYS A 877 -22.03 5.78 17.52
C LYS A 877 -20.53 5.95 17.24
N GLU A 878 -19.90 7.00 17.73
CA GLU A 878 -18.44 7.15 17.70
C GLU A 878 -17.74 6.20 18.68
N TYR A 879 -18.34 5.94 19.85
CA TYR A 879 -17.89 4.91 20.79
C TYR A 879 -17.98 3.50 20.17
N GLU A 880 -19.14 3.12 19.64
CA GLU A 880 -19.34 1.84 18.92
C GLU A 880 -18.36 1.68 17.74
N ARG A 881 -18.12 2.76 16.96
CA ARG A 881 -17.12 2.76 15.88
C ARG A 881 -15.70 2.52 16.42
N SER A 882 -15.38 3.04 17.60
CA SER A 882 -14.06 2.91 18.21
C SER A 882 -13.83 1.50 18.74
N GLU A 883 -14.82 0.89 19.42
CA GLU A 883 -14.75 -0.52 19.82
C GLU A 883 -14.60 -1.46 18.62
N LEU A 884 -15.33 -1.23 17.53
CA LEU A 884 -15.18 -2.00 16.29
C LEU A 884 -13.78 -1.82 15.67
N LEU A 885 -13.22 -0.61 15.68
CA LEU A 885 -11.87 -0.37 15.18
C LEU A 885 -10.80 -1.07 16.04
N ASP A 886 -10.99 -1.16 17.36
CA ASP A 886 -10.08 -1.88 18.25
C ASP A 886 -10.23 -3.41 18.12
N GLN A 887 -11.44 -3.93 17.89
CA GLN A 887 -11.66 -5.32 17.49
C GLN A 887 -10.97 -5.65 16.16
N PHE A 888 -11.08 -4.77 15.14
CA PHE A 888 -10.37 -4.94 13.87
C PHE A 888 -8.84 -4.93 14.06
N LYS A 889 -8.28 -4.05 14.89
CA LYS A 889 -6.84 -4.06 15.22
C LYS A 889 -6.42 -5.39 15.88
N SER A 890 -7.22 -5.88 16.83
CA SER A 890 -6.94 -7.16 17.50
C SER A 890 -6.98 -8.34 16.53
N LEU A 891 -7.96 -8.38 15.64
CA LEU A 891 -8.08 -9.42 14.61
C LEU A 891 -6.98 -9.33 13.54
N SER A 892 -6.53 -8.12 13.19
CA SER A 892 -5.35 -7.93 12.33
C SER A 892 -4.07 -8.42 13.02
N GLN A 893 -3.86 -8.10 14.30
CA GLN A 893 -2.70 -8.62 15.05
C GLN A 893 -2.74 -10.15 15.19
N GLU A 894 -3.91 -10.74 15.42
CA GLU A 894 -4.08 -12.19 15.44
C GLU A 894 -3.81 -12.82 14.06
N HIS A 895 -4.26 -12.17 12.97
CA HIS A 895 -3.95 -12.57 11.60
C HIS A 895 -2.44 -12.51 11.30
N ASP A 896 -1.77 -11.41 11.63
CA ASP A 896 -0.32 -11.24 11.47
C ASP A 896 0.45 -12.33 12.24
N ILE A 897 0.03 -12.63 13.48
CA ILE A 897 0.63 -13.70 14.30
C ILE A 897 0.41 -15.07 13.65
N LEU A 898 -0.80 -15.36 13.14
CA LEU A 898 -1.10 -16.62 12.47
C LEU A 898 -0.37 -16.78 11.13
N GLU A 899 -0.18 -15.70 10.37
CA GLU A 899 0.61 -15.71 9.12
C GLU A 899 2.10 -15.98 9.41
N ASN A 900 2.69 -15.28 10.40
CA ASN A 900 4.07 -15.53 10.82
C ASN A 900 4.27 -16.96 11.36
N ASN A 901 3.32 -17.48 12.15
CA ASN A 901 3.34 -18.88 12.60
C ASN A 901 3.23 -19.87 11.43
N ASN A 902 2.36 -19.60 10.46
CA ASN A 902 2.20 -20.45 9.28
C ASN A 902 3.48 -20.47 8.42
N HIS A 903 4.07 -19.31 8.12
CA HIS A 903 5.36 -19.26 7.42
C HIS A 903 6.48 -19.96 8.20
N THR A 904 6.50 -19.86 9.53
CA THR A 904 7.46 -20.61 10.37
C THR A 904 7.27 -22.12 10.17
N LEU A 905 6.03 -22.62 10.29
CA LEU A 905 5.69 -24.02 10.04
C LEU A 905 5.96 -24.47 8.59
N GLU A 906 5.81 -23.59 7.59
CA GLU A 906 6.21 -23.87 6.21
C GLU A 906 7.73 -24.01 6.07
N THR A 907 8.52 -23.19 6.76
CA THR A 907 9.99 -23.34 6.80
C THR A 907 10.42 -24.62 7.52
N GLU A 908 9.80 -24.97 8.64
CA GLU A 908 10.07 -26.24 9.33
C GLU A 908 9.65 -27.46 8.48
N ALA A 909 8.50 -27.39 7.80
CA ALA A 909 8.00 -28.46 6.94
C ALA A 909 8.79 -28.59 5.62
N THR A 910 9.38 -27.51 5.10
CA THR A 910 10.31 -27.58 3.95
C THR A 910 11.69 -28.10 4.40
N GLN A 911 12.21 -27.63 5.53
CA GLN A 911 13.45 -28.14 6.12
C GLN A 911 13.36 -29.63 6.46
N SER A 912 12.24 -30.08 7.04
CA SER A 912 11.97 -31.50 7.33
C SER A 912 11.88 -32.35 6.05
N ARG A 913 11.29 -31.83 4.97
CA ARG A 913 11.28 -32.50 3.65
C ARG A 913 12.69 -32.61 3.05
N ILE A 914 13.53 -31.59 3.21
CA ILE A 914 14.92 -31.62 2.76
C ILE A 914 15.73 -32.65 3.56
N GLN A 915 15.58 -32.68 4.89
CA GLN A 915 16.21 -33.69 5.75
C GLN A 915 15.77 -35.11 5.39
N LEU A 916 14.48 -35.32 5.13
CA LEU A 916 13.94 -36.61 4.68
C LEU A 916 14.50 -37.01 3.30
N SER A 917 14.62 -36.08 2.36
CA SER A 917 15.26 -36.36 1.06
C SER A 917 16.70 -36.84 1.24
N VAL A 918 17.50 -36.11 2.03
CA VAL A 918 18.90 -36.48 2.29
C VAL A 918 19.02 -37.84 2.99
N ALA A 919 18.08 -38.17 3.90
CA ALA A 919 18.02 -39.48 4.54
C ALA A 919 17.63 -40.61 3.57
N LEU A 920 16.70 -40.36 2.64
CA LEU A 920 16.32 -41.30 1.58
C LEU A 920 17.46 -41.51 0.58
N ASP A 921 18.12 -40.44 0.14
CA ASP A 921 19.29 -40.49 -0.74
C ASP A 921 20.41 -41.32 -0.10
N HIS A 922 20.71 -41.07 1.18
CA HIS A 922 21.69 -41.84 1.94
C HIS A 922 21.29 -43.32 2.10
N THR A 923 20.00 -43.60 2.33
CA THR A 923 19.47 -44.97 2.42
C THR A 923 19.64 -45.69 1.08
N SER A 924 19.33 -45.05 -0.05
CA SER A 924 19.48 -45.64 -1.39
C SER A 924 20.95 -45.94 -1.74
N GLU A 925 21.90 -45.11 -1.29
CA GLU A 925 23.33 -45.37 -1.44
C GLU A 925 23.81 -46.51 -0.53
N LEU A 926 23.25 -46.67 0.67
CA LEU A 926 23.51 -47.82 1.53
C LEU A 926 22.91 -49.11 0.94
N GLU A 927 21.68 -49.09 0.42
CA GLU A 927 21.07 -50.20 -0.30
C GLU A 927 21.90 -50.61 -1.51
N ARG A 928 22.36 -49.64 -2.31
CA ARG A 928 23.26 -49.88 -3.45
C ARG A 928 24.60 -50.48 -3.03
N ARG A 929 25.15 -50.08 -1.87
CA ARG A 929 26.36 -50.69 -1.30
C ARG A 929 26.13 -52.12 -0.82
N ILE A 930 25.00 -52.38 -0.15
CA ILE A 930 24.60 -53.74 0.29
C ILE A 930 24.42 -54.64 -0.94
N GLN A 931 23.70 -54.18 -1.97
CA GLN A 931 23.46 -54.94 -3.20
C GLN A 931 24.76 -55.24 -3.97
N ASN A 932 25.71 -54.28 -3.99
CA ASN A 932 27.07 -54.53 -4.50
C ASN A 932 27.81 -55.56 -3.63
N GLN A 933 27.77 -55.46 -2.30
CA GLN A 933 28.39 -56.46 -1.41
C GLN A 933 27.76 -57.84 -1.56
N GLU A 934 26.45 -57.96 -1.70
CA GLU A 934 25.77 -59.22 -2.04
C GLU A 934 26.28 -59.81 -3.35
N SER A 935 26.48 -59.00 -4.39
CA SER A 935 27.01 -59.50 -5.67
C SER A 935 28.43 -60.06 -5.52
N VAL A 936 29.26 -59.45 -4.67
CA VAL A 936 30.61 -59.91 -4.34
C VAL A 936 30.56 -61.18 -3.50
N ILE A 937 29.68 -61.24 -2.49
CA ILE A 937 29.44 -62.43 -1.67
C ILE A 937 29.00 -63.60 -2.56
N LYS A 938 28.01 -63.41 -3.43
CA LYS A 938 27.53 -64.41 -4.40
C LYS A 938 28.65 -64.89 -5.35
N SER A 939 29.61 -64.03 -5.67
CA SER A 939 30.81 -64.42 -6.44
C SER A 939 31.78 -65.29 -5.63
N TYR A 940 31.96 -65.01 -4.33
CA TYR A 940 32.77 -65.84 -3.44
C TYR A 940 32.07 -67.16 -3.07
N GLU A 941 30.77 -67.16 -2.82
CA GLU A 941 29.94 -68.36 -2.64
C GLU A 941 30.08 -69.28 -3.86
N LYS A 942 30.00 -68.71 -5.08
CA LYS A 942 30.24 -69.49 -6.30
C LYS A 942 31.66 -70.07 -6.32
N GLN A 943 32.70 -69.28 -6.07
CA GLN A 943 34.09 -69.77 -6.03
C GLN A 943 34.26 -70.88 -4.97
N ILE A 944 33.62 -70.77 -3.81
CA ILE A 944 33.60 -71.81 -2.78
C ILE A 944 32.90 -73.07 -3.30
N THR A 945 31.77 -72.98 -4.00
CA THR A 945 31.12 -74.16 -4.59
C THR A 945 31.94 -74.81 -5.72
N ASP A 946 32.57 -74.01 -6.58
CA ASP A 946 33.44 -74.49 -7.66
C ASP A 946 34.69 -75.21 -7.08
N LEU A 947 35.31 -74.64 -6.04
CA LEU A 947 36.43 -75.26 -5.32
C LEU A 947 36.00 -76.50 -4.52
N THR A 948 34.84 -76.48 -3.88
CA THR A 948 34.31 -77.65 -3.14
C THR A 948 34.01 -78.81 -4.09
N SER A 949 33.49 -78.52 -5.28
CA SER A 949 33.30 -79.51 -6.35
C SER A 949 34.62 -80.08 -6.85
N GLN A 950 35.65 -79.24 -7.03
CA GLN A 950 37.00 -79.70 -7.38
C GLN A 950 37.61 -80.58 -6.28
N VAL A 951 37.52 -80.18 -5.00
CA VAL A 951 38.00 -80.99 -3.86
C VAL A 951 37.28 -82.34 -3.81
N ALA A 952 35.95 -82.37 -3.90
CA ALA A 952 35.19 -83.62 -3.95
C ALA A 952 35.59 -84.51 -5.15
N SER A 953 35.90 -83.92 -6.31
CA SER A 953 36.39 -84.68 -7.47
C SER A 953 37.78 -85.30 -7.22
N LEU A 954 38.67 -84.58 -6.53
CA LEU A 954 40.01 -85.06 -6.15
C LEU A 954 39.93 -86.11 -5.03
N GLU A 955 39.01 -85.98 -4.08
CA GLU A 955 38.73 -87.00 -3.06
C GLU A 955 38.20 -88.30 -3.70
N ILE A 956 37.33 -88.20 -4.72
CA ILE A 956 36.85 -89.35 -5.48
C ILE A 956 38.01 -90.03 -6.24
N GLN A 957 38.89 -89.26 -6.89
CA GLN A 957 40.08 -89.79 -7.58
C GLN A 957 41.05 -90.45 -6.59
N LEU A 958 41.37 -89.80 -5.47
CA LEU A 958 42.24 -90.33 -4.42
C LEU A 958 41.66 -91.64 -3.83
N LYS A 959 40.34 -91.72 -3.69
CA LYS A 959 39.65 -92.94 -3.23
C LYS A 959 39.70 -94.07 -4.27
N GLN A 960 39.62 -93.75 -5.57
CA GLN A 960 39.79 -94.72 -6.65
C GLN A 960 41.23 -95.27 -6.67
N GLU A 961 42.23 -94.40 -6.55
CA GLU A 961 43.64 -94.82 -6.44
C GLU A 961 43.91 -95.64 -5.17
N SER A 962 43.33 -95.26 -4.02
CA SER A 962 43.40 -96.07 -2.79
C SER A 962 42.80 -97.46 -2.98
N MET A 963 41.67 -97.58 -3.69
CA MET A 963 41.06 -98.88 -4.00
C MET A 963 41.89 -99.69 -5.02
N ALA A 964 42.60 -99.03 -5.95
CA ALA A 964 43.56 -99.70 -6.82
C ALA A 964 44.79 -100.21 -6.04
N GLN A 965 45.32 -99.39 -5.13
CA GLN A 965 46.42 -99.75 -4.23
C GLN A 965 46.05 -100.92 -3.30
N GLU A 966 44.81 -101.00 -2.81
CA GLU A 966 44.31 -102.15 -2.06
C GLU A 966 44.25 -103.43 -2.90
N ARG A 967 43.83 -103.35 -4.18
CA ARG A 967 43.85 -104.49 -5.11
C ARG A 967 45.27 -104.99 -5.36
N TYR A 968 46.21 -104.11 -5.70
CA TYR A 968 47.62 -104.48 -5.88
C TYR A 968 48.24 -105.05 -4.59
N ASN A 969 47.88 -104.53 -3.42
CA ASN A 969 48.28 -105.12 -2.14
C ASN A 969 47.68 -106.52 -1.90
N SER A 970 46.45 -106.78 -2.34
CA SER A 970 45.82 -108.10 -2.30
C SER A 970 46.52 -109.09 -3.24
N GLU A 971 46.81 -108.67 -4.47
CA GLU A 971 47.57 -109.46 -5.45
C GLU A 971 48.98 -109.78 -4.95
N LEU A 972 49.68 -108.80 -4.35
CA LEU A 972 50.98 -108.99 -3.70
C LEU A 972 50.91 -109.91 -2.47
N ARG A 973 49.79 -109.98 -1.74
CA ARG A 973 49.58 -110.98 -0.67
C ARG A 973 49.40 -112.37 -1.27
N GLN A 974 48.54 -112.52 -2.28
CA GLN A 974 48.31 -113.79 -2.97
C GLN A 974 49.60 -114.35 -3.61
N MET A 975 50.43 -113.49 -4.19
CA MET A 975 51.78 -113.82 -4.68
C MET A 975 52.69 -114.33 -3.54
N ARG A 976 52.72 -113.66 -2.39
CA ARG A 976 53.50 -114.10 -1.21
C ARG A 976 53.00 -115.42 -0.66
N ASP A 977 51.68 -115.61 -0.56
CA ASP A 977 51.07 -116.87 -0.11
C ASP A 977 51.37 -118.03 -1.07
N LEU A 978 51.49 -117.76 -2.37
CA LEU A 978 51.93 -118.74 -3.37
C LEU A 978 53.42 -119.09 -3.18
N CYS A 979 54.30 -118.11 -2.95
CA CYS A 979 55.70 -118.37 -2.60
C CYS A 979 55.84 -119.21 -1.33
N VAL A 980 55.07 -118.91 -0.27
CA VAL A 980 55.06 -119.68 0.99
C VAL A 980 54.57 -121.11 0.79
N LYS A 981 53.66 -121.37 -0.15
CA LYS A 981 53.28 -122.74 -0.56
C LYS A 981 54.42 -123.45 -1.27
N LEU A 982 55.02 -122.81 -2.29
CA LEU A 982 56.14 -123.38 -3.05
C LEU A 982 57.36 -123.70 -2.16
N ASP A 983 57.66 -122.86 -1.16
CA ASP A 983 58.72 -123.15 -0.19
C ASP A 983 58.37 -124.34 0.74
N LYS A 984 57.10 -124.48 1.15
CA LYS A 984 56.65 -125.68 1.88
C LYS A 984 56.74 -126.94 1.03
N ASP A 985 56.29 -126.89 -0.22
CA ASP A 985 56.35 -128.03 -1.14
C ASP A 985 57.82 -128.44 -1.41
N LYS A 986 58.72 -127.47 -1.56
CA LYS A 986 60.17 -127.67 -1.65
C LYS A 986 60.75 -128.34 -0.41
N ASP A 987 60.35 -127.93 0.79
CA ASP A 987 60.86 -128.51 2.03
C ASP A 987 60.23 -129.88 2.35
N CYS A 988 58.99 -130.15 1.93
CA CYS A 988 58.41 -131.50 1.90
C CYS A 988 59.21 -132.44 0.98
N LEU A 989 59.50 -132.02 -0.25
CA LEU A 989 60.33 -132.79 -1.20
C LEU A 989 61.75 -133.04 -0.68
N ARG A 990 62.32 -132.10 0.10
CA ARG A 990 63.59 -132.29 0.81
C ARG A 990 63.48 -133.34 1.92
N GLN A 991 62.40 -133.35 2.71
CA GLN A 991 62.16 -134.39 3.72
C GLN A 991 62.02 -135.78 3.07
N GLU A 992 61.27 -135.90 1.96
CA GLU A 992 61.19 -137.14 1.20
C GLU A 992 62.57 -137.60 0.69
N LEU A 993 63.39 -136.67 0.16
CA LEU A 993 64.75 -136.98 -0.28
C LEU A 993 65.62 -137.53 0.86
N THR A 994 65.61 -136.88 2.04
CA THR A 994 66.35 -137.36 3.21
C THR A 994 65.86 -138.73 3.68
N GLY A 995 64.56 -139.00 3.65
CA GLY A 995 64.02 -140.33 3.94
C GLY A 995 64.50 -141.42 2.95
N LYS A 996 64.68 -141.07 1.67
CA LYS A 996 65.29 -141.95 0.66
C LYS A 996 66.81 -142.11 0.82
N GLU A 997 67.47 -141.25 1.59
CA GLU A 997 68.89 -141.35 1.94
C GLU A 997 69.09 -142.18 3.20
N ASP A 998 68.25 -142.03 4.22
CA ASP A 998 68.24 -142.88 5.42
C ASP A 998 67.96 -144.35 5.09
N ILE A 999 66.98 -144.64 4.23
CA ILE A 999 66.72 -146.01 3.74
C ILE A 999 67.96 -146.57 3.01
N ARG A 1000 68.68 -145.73 2.26
CA ARG A 1000 69.93 -146.10 1.57
C ARG A 1000 71.05 -146.43 2.56
N SER A 1001 71.15 -145.66 3.65
CA SER A 1001 72.10 -145.92 4.75
C SER A 1001 71.78 -147.23 5.47
N GLN A 1002 70.50 -147.54 5.70
CA GLN A 1002 70.06 -148.79 6.32
C GLN A 1002 70.39 -150.02 5.45
N VAL A 1003 70.15 -149.94 4.13
CA VAL A 1003 70.53 -151.00 3.18
C VAL A 1003 72.04 -151.19 3.10
N GLY A 1004 72.83 -150.10 3.17
CA GLY A 1004 74.29 -150.17 3.27
C GLY A 1004 74.75 -150.95 4.51
N LYS A 1005 74.25 -150.57 5.69
CA LYS A 1005 74.58 -151.23 6.97
C LYS A 1005 74.18 -152.71 6.98
N ALA A 1006 73.03 -153.07 6.41
CA ALA A 1006 72.61 -154.46 6.26
C ALA A 1006 73.57 -155.28 5.37
N SER A 1007 74.14 -154.65 4.33
CA SER A 1007 75.12 -155.27 3.45
C SER A 1007 76.49 -155.47 4.13
N GLU A 1008 76.90 -154.53 4.99
CA GLU A 1008 78.12 -154.65 5.80
C GLU A 1008 77.98 -155.73 6.88
N MET A 1009 76.81 -155.83 7.53
CA MET A 1009 76.47 -156.88 8.49
C MET A 1009 76.62 -158.28 7.85
N LEU A 1010 75.93 -158.54 6.74
CA LEU A 1010 75.99 -159.82 6.01
C LEU A 1010 77.40 -160.17 5.52
N ARG A 1011 78.21 -159.15 5.16
CA ARG A 1011 79.61 -159.36 4.81
C ARG A 1011 80.44 -159.78 6.04
N SER A 1012 80.25 -159.13 7.18
CA SER A 1012 80.98 -159.48 8.42
C SER A 1012 80.64 -160.89 8.92
N GLU A 1013 79.37 -161.29 8.77
CA GLU A 1013 78.89 -162.64 9.08
C GLU A 1013 79.56 -163.69 8.18
N LYS A 1014 79.64 -163.45 6.87
CA LYS A 1014 80.42 -164.28 5.94
C LYS A 1014 81.90 -164.41 6.35
N GLU A 1015 82.57 -163.28 6.62
CA GLU A 1015 83.99 -163.29 7.05
C GLU A 1015 84.22 -164.01 8.39
N SER A 1016 83.18 -164.15 9.23
CA SER A 1016 83.23 -164.93 10.47
C SER A 1016 83.06 -166.44 10.25
N LEU A 1017 82.18 -166.85 9.32
CA LEU A 1017 81.92 -168.25 8.98
C LEU A 1017 83.12 -168.87 8.25
N GLU A 1018 83.78 -168.11 7.38
CA GLU A 1018 85.01 -168.55 6.71
C GLU A 1018 86.14 -168.80 7.73
N LYS A 1019 86.30 -167.91 8.74
CA LYS A 1019 87.26 -168.09 9.84
C LYS A 1019 86.92 -169.25 10.79
N ALA A 1020 85.64 -169.62 10.92
CA ALA A 1020 85.23 -170.81 11.67
C ALA A 1020 85.60 -172.10 10.91
N LEU A 1021 85.38 -172.12 9.59
CA LEU A 1021 85.69 -173.27 8.73
C LEU A 1021 87.20 -173.57 8.69
N GLU A 1022 88.05 -172.54 8.60
CA GLU A 1022 89.50 -172.70 8.68
C GLU A 1022 89.97 -173.25 10.05
N LYS A 1023 89.25 -172.91 11.13
CA LYS A 1023 89.55 -173.41 12.48
C LYS A 1023 89.21 -174.89 12.65
N GLU A 1024 88.07 -175.32 12.14
CA GLU A 1024 87.67 -176.74 12.11
C GLU A 1024 88.69 -177.57 11.32
N ARG A 1025 89.13 -177.08 10.15
CA ARG A 1025 90.18 -177.72 9.33
C ARG A 1025 91.50 -177.89 10.07
N ALA A 1026 91.99 -176.83 10.72
CA ALA A 1026 93.22 -176.90 11.52
C ALA A 1026 93.09 -177.85 12.73
N SER A 1027 91.88 -178.02 13.29
CA SER A 1027 91.63 -178.98 14.36
C SER A 1027 91.68 -180.44 13.87
N LEU A 1028 91.24 -180.70 12.63
CA LEU A 1028 91.33 -182.03 12.00
C LEU A 1028 92.78 -182.42 11.73
N GLU A 1029 93.61 -181.53 11.17
CA GLU A 1029 95.05 -181.79 10.99
C GLU A 1029 95.75 -182.10 12.33
N GLY A 1030 95.39 -181.39 13.40
CA GLY A 1030 95.93 -181.64 14.75
C GLY A 1030 95.53 -183.02 15.32
N VAL A 1031 94.30 -183.48 15.07
CA VAL A 1031 93.86 -184.83 15.45
C VAL A 1031 94.58 -185.90 14.63
N GLU A 1032 94.77 -185.69 13.32
CA GLU A 1032 95.51 -186.63 12.46
C GLU A 1032 97.01 -186.70 12.81
N GLN A 1033 97.64 -185.59 13.21
CA GLN A 1033 99.01 -185.59 13.74
C GLN A 1033 99.14 -186.40 15.03
N LEU A 1034 98.27 -186.18 16.02
CA LEU A 1034 98.31 -186.94 17.28
C LEU A 1034 98.08 -188.46 17.06
N LEU A 1035 97.23 -188.82 16.09
CA LEU A 1035 96.99 -190.22 15.71
C LEU A 1035 98.19 -190.84 14.94
N SER A 1036 99.00 -190.01 14.27
CA SER A 1036 100.27 -190.40 13.65
C SER A 1036 101.37 -190.61 14.71
N GLU A 1037 101.50 -189.69 15.65
CA GLU A 1037 102.52 -189.72 16.70
C GLU A 1037 102.31 -190.88 17.68
N ALA A 1038 101.07 -191.10 18.14
CA ALA A 1038 100.74 -192.24 18.99
C ALA A 1038 101.01 -193.61 18.31
N ARG A 1039 100.86 -193.70 16.98
CA ARG A 1039 101.21 -194.92 16.22
C ARG A 1039 102.71 -195.14 16.11
N LYS A 1040 103.50 -194.06 16.12
CA LYS A 1040 104.96 -194.08 16.11
C LYS A 1040 105.49 -194.53 17.48
N GLU A 1041 104.97 -193.93 18.56
CA GLU A 1041 105.31 -194.28 19.94
C GLU A 1041 105.00 -195.74 20.28
N ILE A 1042 103.87 -196.29 19.78
CA ILE A 1042 103.53 -197.72 19.90
C ILE A 1042 104.52 -198.61 19.13
N MET A 1043 105.10 -198.14 18.01
CA MET A 1043 106.11 -198.90 17.25
C MET A 1043 107.46 -198.89 17.97
N ASP A 1044 107.87 -197.75 18.51
CA ASP A 1044 109.14 -197.58 19.23
C ASP A 1044 109.13 -198.34 20.57
N GLN A 1045 108.01 -198.36 21.31
CA GLN A 1045 107.82 -199.24 22.48
C GLN A 1045 107.82 -200.74 22.12
N ARG A 1046 107.56 -201.09 20.85
CA ARG A 1046 107.61 -202.48 20.36
C ARG A 1046 109.04 -202.93 20.07
N LEU A 1047 109.85 -202.07 19.46
CA LEU A 1047 111.29 -202.27 19.29
C LEU A 1047 111.98 -202.39 20.66
N LEU A 1048 111.69 -201.48 21.59
CA LEU A 1048 112.23 -201.53 22.96
C LEU A 1048 111.84 -202.83 23.71
N ASN A 1049 110.67 -203.42 23.43
CA ASN A 1049 110.29 -204.73 23.95
C ASN A 1049 111.08 -205.89 23.31
N GLN A 1050 111.47 -205.79 22.03
CA GLN A 1050 112.33 -206.79 21.41
C GLN A 1050 113.76 -206.70 21.95
N ASP A 1051 114.29 -205.50 22.15
CA ASP A 1051 115.62 -205.28 22.74
C ASP A 1051 115.68 -205.79 24.18
N LEU A 1052 114.67 -205.48 25.02
CA LEU A 1052 114.57 -206.02 26.39
C LEU A 1052 114.36 -207.54 26.41
N GLN A 1053 113.73 -208.14 25.39
CA GLN A 1053 113.63 -209.60 25.28
C GLN A 1053 114.97 -210.25 24.89
N ALA A 1054 115.77 -209.62 24.03
CA ALA A 1054 117.13 -210.07 23.70
C ALA A 1054 118.09 -209.92 24.89
N GLU A 1055 117.89 -208.90 25.74
CA GLU A 1055 118.63 -208.72 27.00
C GLU A 1055 118.24 -209.80 28.03
N VAL A 1056 116.96 -210.22 28.06
CA VAL A 1056 116.48 -211.35 28.88
C VAL A 1056 117.01 -212.71 28.40
N GLU A 1057 117.30 -212.91 27.11
CA GLU A 1057 118.00 -214.12 26.64
C GLU A 1057 119.48 -214.10 27.03
N ASN A 1058 120.19 -212.98 26.85
CA ASN A 1058 121.57 -212.81 27.33
C ASN A 1058 121.70 -213.08 28.84
N LEU A 1059 120.76 -212.56 29.65
CA LEU A 1059 120.75 -212.80 31.09
C LEU A 1059 120.43 -214.26 31.46
N LYS A 1060 119.78 -215.04 30.59
CA LYS A 1060 119.57 -216.49 30.80
C LYS A 1060 120.80 -217.32 30.42
N GLU A 1061 121.50 -217.01 29.34
CA GLU A 1061 122.81 -217.62 29.07
C GLU A 1061 123.78 -217.35 30.23
N ARG A 1062 123.74 -216.13 30.79
CA ARG A 1062 124.53 -215.76 31.97
C ARG A 1062 124.10 -216.46 33.26
N ILE A 1063 122.85 -216.88 33.39
CA ILE A 1063 122.36 -217.72 34.49
C ILE A 1063 122.88 -219.16 34.33
N ASN A 1064 122.86 -219.73 33.12
CA ASN A 1064 123.43 -221.05 32.86
C ASN A 1064 124.94 -221.09 33.23
N GLU A 1065 125.72 -220.10 32.78
CA GLU A 1065 127.14 -219.95 33.14
C GLU A 1065 127.43 -219.85 34.65
N LEU A 1066 126.45 -219.41 35.45
CA LEU A 1066 126.56 -219.28 36.90
C LEU A 1066 126.05 -220.53 37.64
N GLN A 1067 125.09 -221.26 37.08
CA GLN A 1067 124.60 -222.52 37.65
C GLN A 1067 125.63 -223.64 37.49
N ASP A 1068 126.31 -223.76 36.34
CA ASP A 1068 127.40 -224.72 36.13
C ASP A 1068 128.58 -224.47 37.10
N ARG A 1069 128.81 -223.22 37.51
CA ARG A 1069 129.83 -222.86 38.51
C ARG A 1069 129.39 -223.17 39.95
N LEU A 1070 128.09 -223.18 40.22
CA LEU A 1070 127.54 -223.35 41.57
C LEU A 1070 127.58 -224.82 42.02
N THR A 1071 127.26 -225.77 41.14
CA THR A 1071 127.28 -227.21 41.46
C THR A 1071 128.69 -227.77 41.58
N ILE A 1072 129.63 -227.34 40.74
CA ILE A 1072 131.07 -227.67 40.89
C ILE A 1072 131.63 -227.19 42.24
N THR A 1073 131.10 -226.10 42.81
CA THR A 1073 131.42 -225.70 44.20
C THR A 1073 130.63 -226.45 45.27
N SER A 1074 129.45 -226.99 44.95
CA SER A 1074 128.66 -227.81 45.88
C SER A 1074 129.33 -229.15 46.17
N GLU A 1075 129.92 -229.79 45.15
CA GLU A 1075 130.69 -231.03 45.30
C GLU A 1075 131.96 -230.86 46.15
N GLN A 1076 132.45 -229.63 46.29
CA GLN A 1076 133.66 -229.31 47.07
C GLN A 1076 133.38 -229.00 48.54
N LEU A 1077 132.11 -228.77 48.94
CA LEU A 1077 131.79 -228.20 50.25
C LEU A 1077 131.59 -229.27 51.35
N ASP A 1078 130.83 -230.33 51.10
CA ASP A 1078 130.51 -231.33 52.14
C ASP A 1078 131.56 -232.44 52.32
N ILE A 1079 132.57 -232.50 51.44
CA ILE A 1079 133.87 -233.14 51.72
C ILE A 1079 134.57 -232.50 52.96
N TYR A 1080 134.09 -231.34 53.44
CA TYR A 1080 134.45 -230.75 54.73
C TYR A 1080 133.44 -230.99 55.87
N GLN A 1081 132.18 -231.38 55.61
CA GLN A 1081 131.25 -231.76 56.69
C GLN A 1081 131.58 -233.14 57.28
N ASP A 1082 132.06 -234.09 56.48
CA ASP A 1082 132.60 -235.36 57.00
C ASP A 1082 133.77 -235.13 57.99
N LYS A 1083 134.53 -234.03 57.82
CA LYS A 1083 135.60 -233.61 58.75
C LYS A 1083 135.08 -232.86 59.99
N ALA A 1084 133.87 -232.30 59.96
CA ALA A 1084 133.26 -231.67 61.13
C ALA A 1084 132.80 -232.70 62.17
N LEU A 1085 132.55 -233.95 61.72
CA LEU A 1085 132.08 -235.07 62.53
C LEU A 1085 133.10 -235.49 63.63
N GLU A 1086 134.40 -235.32 63.38
CA GLU A 1086 135.47 -235.71 64.30
C GLU A 1086 135.64 -234.74 65.49
N TYR A 1087 135.51 -233.43 65.29
CA TYR A 1087 135.86 -232.44 66.31
C TYR A 1087 134.84 -232.28 67.44
N SER A 1088 133.54 -232.43 67.16
CA SER A 1088 132.50 -232.21 68.18
C SER A 1088 132.57 -233.25 69.32
N GLN A 1089 132.97 -234.49 69.01
CA GLN A 1089 133.14 -235.52 70.04
C GLN A 1089 134.32 -235.24 70.98
N GLN A 1090 135.36 -234.54 70.53
CA GLN A 1090 136.50 -234.16 71.38
C GLN A 1090 136.09 -233.14 72.47
N ASN A 1091 135.03 -232.35 72.24
CA ASN A 1091 134.51 -231.42 73.25
C ASN A 1091 133.71 -232.10 74.40
N LYS A 1092 133.42 -233.40 74.33
CA LYS A 1092 132.73 -234.15 75.41
C LYS A 1092 133.54 -234.21 76.73
N GLN A 1093 134.85 -234.00 76.68
CA GLN A 1093 135.74 -234.31 77.82
C GLN A 1093 136.14 -233.08 78.64
N LEU A 1094 136.62 -232.00 78.01
CA LEU A 1094 137.27 -230.86 78.69
C LEU A 1094 136.36 -229.97 79.58
N ARG A 1095 135.03 -230.13 79.53
CA ARG A 1095 134.10 -229.38 80.41
C ARG A 1095 133.52 -230.20 81.57
N ARG A 1096 133.90 -231.47 81.74
CA ARG A 1096 133.68 -232.16 83.03
C ARG A 1096 134.70 -231.73 84.07
N ASP A 1097 135.94 -231.46 83.67
CA ASP A 1097 137.07 -231.27 84.60
C ASP A 1097 137.30 -229.80 85.02
N ILE A 1098 136.44 -228.87 84.57
CA ILE A 1098 136.15 -227.61 85.30
C ILE A 1098 135.02 -227.85 86.34
N ALA A 1099 134.88 -229.12 86.73
CA ALA A 1099 134.42 -229.61 88.02
C ALA A 1099 134.79 -228.71 89.21
N ASN A 1100 133.87 -228.66 90.17
CA ASN A 1100 134.10 -228.72 91.62
C ASN A 1100 134.94 -227.62 92.32
N GLU A 1101 135.68 -226.77 91.61
CA GLU A 1101 136.48 -225.69 92.19
C GLU A 1101 136.21 -224.36 91.45
N ARG A 1102 135.51 -223.38 92.02
CA ARG A 1102 134.97 -223.22 93.39
C ARG A 1102 133.52 -222.71 93.27
N PHE A 1103 132.47 -223.30 93.83
CA PHE A 1103 132.28 -224.05 95.09
C PHE A 1103 132.55 -223.18 96.33
N ALA A 1104 131.55 -223.01 97.19
CA ALA A 1104 131.51 -222.05 98.32
C ALA A 1104 131.59 -220.57 97.86
N LYS A 1105 130.69 -219.65 98.24
CA LYS A 1105 129.64 -219.64 99.29
C LYS A 1105 128.60 -218.56 98.90
N SER A 1106 127.33 -218.63 99.30
CA SER A 1106 126.60 -219.73 99.96
C SER A 1106 125.08 -219.50 99.85
N ARG A 1107 124.31 -220.55 100.15
CA ARG A 1107 123.07 -220.60 100.96
C ARG A 1107 122.18 -219.32 101.03
N SER A 1108 120.87 -219.40 100.84
CA SER A 1108 120.00 -220.59 100.95
C SER A 1108 118.58 -220.34 100.42
N ASP A 1109 117.96 -221.44 100.00
CA ASP A 1109 116.50 -221.69 99.97
C ASP A 1109 115.64 -220.81 99.01
N ASP A 1110 114.43 -221.22 98.60
CA ASP A 1110 113.73 -222.47 98.92
C ASP A 1110 113.02 -223.15 97.73
N ARG A 1111 112.53 -224.37 98.00
CA ARG A 1111 111.70 -225.30 97.21
C ARG A 1111 110.67 -224.63 96.28
N GLY A 1112 110.34 -225.19 95.11
CA GLY A 1112 110.65 -226.53 94.57
C GLY A 1112 109.41 -227.41 94.40
N TYR A 1113 109.59 -228.67 93.98
CA TYR A 1113 108.53 -229.67 93.69
C TYR A 1113 107.61 -229.32 92.47
N TYR A 1114 107.13 -230.27 91.65
CA TYR A 1114 107.49 -231.69 91.49
C TYR A 1114 107.00 -232.21 90.11
N PRO A 1115 107.44 -233.39 89.62
CA PRO A 1115 106.79 -234.08 88.50
C PRO A 1115 105.57 -234.90 89.00
N SER A 1116 105.19 -235.92 88.23
CA SER A 1116 103.92 -236.67 88.21
C SER A 1116 102.83 -236.00 87.35
N LEU A 1117 102.06 -236.85 86.66
CA LEU A 1117 101.13 -236.55 85.57
C LEU A 1117 101.83 -236.06 84.29
#